data_AF-A0A0Q0GEY3-F1
#
_entry.id   AF-A0A0Q0GEY3-F1
#
_cell.length_a   1.000
_cell.length_b   1.000
_cell.length_c   1.000
_cell.angle_alpha   90.00
_cell.angle_beta   90.00
_cell.angle_gamma   90.00
#
_symmetry.space_group_name_H-M   'P 1'
#
loop_
_entity.id
_entity.type
_entity.pdbx_description
1 polymer ?
#
loop_
_entity_poly.entity_id
_entity_poly.type
_entity_poly.pdbx_seq_one_letter_code
_entity_poly.pdbx_strand_id
1 'polypeptide(L)'
;MKKWFLVLFIILSVSSYYFYRSHENGVTPEPLLNQSSENPASSSSSEVVDVAVNIKLTETEKELTPRQCKQFYGNFSAHIRDSHRILIDALAIELRGGATSDDLMQYSYMYTTSYKSYEDLIHLAKVKIAKESIEYTNKVGHVAEWKGFDSYLGMNKTELTVLANSLEPVGDTTSIYMPINTKDIKGVSREALISLHENDKSFNTYVASPLRFDDRSVVSPSILSVTHAQLFTTEEYQGLIAEHRFTAHELAVAINGQLPIEYIKLIIEQSDNIGGYPAFEQSDFAHYENIADIAVAQFNTEVLKLLAARGVTPNDSANTSGLNLAFSRLPDDPNSQITPKQSEMIEYLHQSGQKLKGHYSDDGKAFYSSGVNRFYIDFTDLDKTLTSKLNFQEVDSIEDEMNVPIELSKAFAEYGELKQVISQQSEQCADITRKEKNKEGFEPAKKMHDLISEIKNNSKHIAEELHQIDPLLYQKWNHQNRVRENGKKIELINLLRNKQYSEASDYVSANSLSQDETNYLFLHALQETDVYIDIWNARTDSTPPNNFYYFNSVTIEQAKGLYDRGFDFNLKDHEGSSLLAVSLKSEEVFKMLIGLEVTEDFTRLGRDLFDRVLDKSYKEGKLFSYINEVAQMVEVIEPSHFARIERLKRFYPEEYQTLIEIDKRLIPAEGTEMNKYR
;
A
#
# COMPACT_ATOMS: atom_id res chain seq x y z
N MET A 1 11.41 20.86 -22.01
CA MET A 1 10.26 21.37 -21.22
C MET A 1 9.75 20.39 -20.17
N LYS A 2 9.56 19.07 -20.45
CA LYS A 2 9.09 18.09 -19.44
C LYS A 2 10.00 17.88 -18.21
N LYS A 3 11.33 18.06 -18.32
CA LYS A 3 12.28 17.85 -17.20
C LYS A 3 12.13 18.87 -16.06
N TRP A 4 11.78 20.11 -16.39
CA TRP A 4 11.54 21.17 -15.40
C TRP A 4 10.24 20.95 -14.62
N PHE A 5 9.20 20.41 -15.27
CA PHE A 5 7.94 20.07 -14.61
C PHE A 5 8.09 18.97 -13.57
N LEU A 6 8.94 17.96 -13.82
CA LEU A 6 9.20 16.90 -12.85
C LEU A 6 9.85 17.45 -11.57
N VAL A 7 10.89 18.28 -11.72
CA VAL A 7 11.58 18.90 -10.58
C VAL A 7 10.65 19.87 -9.83
N LEU A 8 9.83 20.66 -10.53
CA LEU A 8 8.86 21.56 -9.90
C LEU A 8 7.75 20.80 -9.16
N PHE A 9 7.25 19.70 -9.75
CA PHE A 9 6.25 18.84 -9.13
C PHE A 9 6.79 18.17 -7.86
N ILE A 10 8.05 17.75 -7.88
CA ILE A 10 8.74 17.16 -6.72
C ILE A 10 8.90 18.19 -5.60
N ILE A 11 9.36 19.40 -5.93
CA ILE A 11 9.49 20.49 -4.95
C ILE A 11 8.11 20.85 -4.37
N LEU A 12 7.06 20.95 -5.20
CA LEU A 12 5.70 21.26 -4.74
C LEU A 12 5.09 20.15 -3.88
N SER A 13 5.32 18.89 -4.21
CA SER A 13 4.78 17.74 -3.46
C SER A 13 5.44 17.60 -2.08
N VAL A 14 6.77 17.75 -2.01
CA VAL A 14 7.52 17.72 -0.75
C VAL A 14 7.18 18.94 0.12
N SER A 15 7.04 20.12 -0.49
CA SER A 15 6.62 21.35 0.21
C SER A 15 5.20 21.23 0.76
N SER A 16 4.27 20.65 -0.01
CA SER A 16 2.88 20.43 0.41
C SER A 16 2.78 19.40 1.54
N TYR A 17 3.58 18.33 1.49
CA TYR A 17 3.70 17.35 2.57
C TYR A 17 4.29 17.97 3.85
N TYR A 18 5.34 18.80 3.72
CA TYR A 18 5.94 19.49 4.86
C TYR A 18 4.97 20.52 5.48
N PHE A 19 4.25 21.26 4.64
CA PHE A 19 3.20 22.18 5.10
C PHE A 19 2.09 21.41 5.82
N TYR A 20 1.59 20.30 5.26
CA TYR A 20 0.60 19.44 5.90
C TYR A 20 1.08 18.91 7.27
N ARG A 21 2.32 18.44 7.36
CA ARG A 21 2.90 17.89 8.60
C ARG A 21 3.23 18.95 9.65
N SER A 22 3.65 20.14 9.24
CA SER A 22 3.88 21.30 10.12
C SER A 22 2.58 21.91 10.65
N HIS A 23 1.47 21.74 9.93
CA HIS A 23 0.15 22.16 10.39
C HIS A 23 -0.45 21.21 11.43
N GLU A 24 -0.12 19.92 11.38
CA GLU A 24 -0.51 18.95 12.42
C GLU A 24 0.34 19.04 13.69
N ASN A 25 1.62 19.40 13.57
CA ASN A 25 2.55 19.58 14.68
C ASN A 25 2.98 21.05 14.73
N GLY A 26 2.26 21.88 15.48
CA GLY A 26 2.53 23.33 15.60
C GLY A 26 3.88 23.68 16.24
N VAL A 27 4.98 23.39 15.55
CA VAL A 27 6.35 23.73 15.93
C VAL A 27 7.05 24.33 14.71
N THR A 28 7.27 25.64 14.76
CA THR A 28 8.18 26.36 13.87
C THR A 28 9.62 25.94 14.19
N PRO A 29 10.45 25.52 13.21
CA PRO A 29 11.86 25.26 13.45
C PRO A 29 12.64 26.57 13.54
N GLU A 30 13.35 26.79 14.66
CA GLU A 30 14.42 27.77 14.76
C GLU A 30 15.67 27.26 14.00
N PRO A 31 16.42 28.12 13.29
CA PRO A 31 17.61 27.71 12.55
C PRO A 31 18.82 27.59 13.48
N LEU A 32 19.39 26.38 13.60
CA LEU A 32 20.69 26.21 14.27
C LEU A 32 21.84 26.49 13.29
N LEU A 33 22.60 27.53 13.65
CA LEU A 33 23.85 27.98 13.05
C LEU A 33 24.99 26.95 13.19
N ASN A 34 25.86 26.97 12.17
CA ASN A 34 27.19 26.36 12.09
C ASN A 34 27.98 26.35 13.40
N GLN A 35 28.63 25.21 13.70
CA GLN A 35 30.00 25.20 14.22
C GLN A 35 30.79 23.98 13.71
N SER A 36 32.05 24.26 13.38
CA SER A 36 33.01 23.50 12.61
C SER A 36 33.77 22.45 13.42
N SER A 37 34.14 21.37 12.73
CA SER A 37 35.21 20.38 12.92
C SER A 37 36.05 20.39 14.22
N GLU A 38 36.19 19.22 14.82
CA GLU A 38 37.49 18.56 15.09
C GLU A 38 37.28 17.08 15.47
N ASN A 39 37.97 16.18 14.78
CA ASN A 39 38.14 14.76 15.17
C ASN A 39 39.35 14.68 16.14
N PRO A 40 39.40 13.76 17.13
CA PRO A 40 39.83 12.39 16.78
C PRO A 40 39.33 11.22 17.67
N ALA A 41 39.34 10.05 17.03
CA ALA A 41 39.73 8.71 17.52
C ALA A 41 38.90 7.95 18.59
N SER A 42 38.33 6.83 18.11
CA SER A 42 38.35 5.47 18.67
C SER A 42 37.92 5.27 20.14
N SER A 43 36.71 4.76 20.33
CA SER A 43 36.47 3.66 21.28
C SER A 43 35.18 2.95 20.89
N SER A 44 35.32 1.66 20.59
CA SER A 44 34.24 0.69 20.50
C SER A 44 33.50 0.61 21.83
N SER A 45 32.30 1.18 21.88
CA SER A 45 31.27 0.79 22.83
C SER A 45 29.94 0.87 22.10
N SER A 46 29.23 -0.26 22.13
CA SER A 46 27.84 -0.40 21.74
C SER A 46 26.99 0.72 22.34
N GLU A 47 26.73 1.77 21.56
CA GLU A 47 25.57 2.63 21.79
C GLU A 47 24.35 1.86 21.29
N VAL A 48 23.80 1.08 22.22
CA VAL A 48 22.37 0.77 22.22
C VAL A 48 21.68 2.14 22.14
N VAL A 49 21.13 2.46 20.98
CA VAL A 49 20.28 3.65 20.84
C VAL A 49 19.12 3.44 21.79
N ASP A 50 19.17 4.15 22.92
CA ASP A 50 18.12 4.30 23.91
C ASP A 50 16.89 4.94 23.23
N VAL A 51 16.17 4.14 22.43
CA VAL A 51 14.74 4.33 22.23
C VAL A 51 14.04 3.50 23.29
N ALA A 52 14.33 3.82 24.56
CA ALA A 52 13.48 3.45 25.67
C ALA A 52 12.13 4.12 25.40
N VAL A 53 11.24 3.35 24.80
CA VAL A 53 9.83 3.65 24.64
C VAL A 53 9.34 4.12 26.01
N ASN A 54 9.02 5.41 26.11
CA ASN A 54 8.53 6.04 27.32
C ASN A 54 7.05 5.65 27.53
N ILE A 55 6.76 4.34 27.49
CA ILE A 55 5.52 3.73 28.00
C ILE A 55 5.81 3.33 29.44
N LYS A 56 6.24 4.30 30.26
CA LYS A 56 5.93 4.19 31.68
C LYS A 56 4.50 4.67 31.82
N LEU A 57 3.60 3.73 32.06
CA LEU A 57 2.39 4.00 32.82
C LEU A 57 2.86 4.66 34.12
N THR A 58 2.85 6.00 34.16
CA THR A 58 2.81 6.68 35.45
C THR A 58 1.53 6.21 36.09
N GLU A 59 1.64 5.36 37.11
CA GLU A 59 0.59 5.06 38.08
C GLU A 59 0.05 6.38 38.62
N THR A 60 -0.93 6.93 37.92
CA THR A 60 -1.85 7.93 38.42
C THR A 60 -2.98 8.00 37.41
N GLU A 61 -4.18 7.68 37.90
CA GLU A 61 -5.47 7.79 37.24
C GLU A 61 -5.69 9.17 36.60
N LYS A 62 -5.08 9.43 35.46
CA LYS A 62 -5.56 10.45 34.53
C LYS A 62 -6.21 9.71 33.38
N GLU A 63 -7.55 9.70 33.39
CA GLU A 63 -8.33 9.28 32.22
C GLU A 63 -7.71 9.94 30.96
N LEU A 64 -7.46 9.14 29.92
CA LEU A 64 -6.96 9.65 28.66
C LEU A 64 -7.87 10.77 28.16
N THR A 65 -7.28 11.83 27.60
CA THR A 65 -8.04 12.92 26.98
C THR A 65 -8.36 12.59 25.51
N PRO A 66 -9.41 13.20 24.92
CA PRO A 66 -9.73 13.04 23.50
C PRO A 66 -8.55 13.37 22.57
N ARG A 67 -7.74 14.37 22.94
CA ARG A 67 -6.51 14.74 22.22
C ARG A 67 -5.46 13.62 22.28
N GLN A 68 -5.26 13.01 23.45
CA GLN A 68 -4.35 11.88 23.60
C GLN A 68 -4.83 10.67 22.80
N CYS A 69 -6.14 10.42 22.75
CA CYS A 69 -6.70 9.35 21.91
C CYS A 69 -6.50 9.58 20.42
N LYS A 70 -6.66 10.81 19.94
CA LYS A 70 -6.35 11.16 18.55
C LYS A 70 -4.87 10.90 18.23
N GLN A 71 -3.96 11.25 19.15
CA GLN A 71 -2.53 11.00 18.99
C GLN A 71 -2.18 9.50 19.03
N PHE A 72 -2.80 8.74 19.95
CA PHE A 72 -2.65 7.29 20.04
C PHE A 72 -3.04 6.60 18.74
N TYR A 73 -4.25 6.89 18.22
CA TYR A 73 -4.68 6.32 16.94
C TYR A 73 -3.82 6.78 15.76
N GLY A 74 -3.33 8.03 15.77
CA GLY A 74 -2.39 8.54 14.77
C GLY A 74 -1.05 7.80 14.76
N ASN A 75 -0.59 7.30 15.91
CA ASN A 75 0.66 6.56 16.06
C ASN A 75 0.46 5.04 16.22
N PHE A 76 -0.76 4.54 16.06
CA PHE A 76 -1.09 3.15 16.35
C PHE A 76 -0.22 2.17 15.56
N SER A 77 -0.02 2.41 14.26
CA SER A 77 0.85 1.57 13.43
C SER A 77 2.31 1.59 13.89
N ALA A 78 2.80 2.69 14.48
CA ALA A 78 4.14 2.73 15.05
C ALA A 78 4.22 1.86 16.31
N HIS A 79 3.24 1.94 17.21
CA HIS A 79 3.17 1.10 18.40
C HIS A 79 3.17 -0.40 18.05
N ILE A 80 2.42 -0.80 17.01
CA ILE A 80 2.44 -2.18 16.53
C ILE A 80 3.81 -2.57 15.99
N ARG A 81 4.42 -1.74 15.13
CA ARG A 81 5.77 -2.03 14.59
C ARG A 81 6.81 -2.17 15.70
N ASP A 82 6.77 -1.29 16.70
CA ASP A 82 7.69 -1.34 17.84
C ASP A 82 7.50 -2.63 18.63
N SER A 83 6.26 -3.08 18.83
CA SER A 83 5.98 -4.37 19.48
C SER A 83 6.49 -5.58 18.69
N HIS A 84 6.37 -5.55 17.36
CA HIS A 84 6.92 -6.61 16.50
C HIS A 84 8.44 -6.64 16.50
N ARG A 85 9.10 -5.48 16.65
CA ARG A 85 10.57 -5.39 16.65
C ARG A 85 11.19 -6.21 17.77
N ILE A 86 10.57 -6.28 18.95
CA ILE A 86 11.04 -7.12 20.08
C ILE A 86 11.19 -8.58 19.65
N LEU A 87 10.15 -9.14 19.00
CA LEU A 87 10.18 -10.52 18.52
C LEU A 87 11.14 -10.69 17.34
N ILE A 88 11.15 -9.76 16.37
CA ILE A 88 12.07 -9.79 15.23
C ILE A 88 13.54 -9.84 15.70
N ASP A 89 13.87 -9.06 16.72
CA ASP A 89 15.23 -8.98 17.25
C ASP A 89 15.64 -10.28 17.95
N ALA A 90 14.75 -10.87 18.75
CA ALA A 90 14.99 -12.16 19.39
C ALA A 90 15.09 -13.31 18.37
N LEU A 91 14.20 -13.36 17.38
CA LEU A 91 14.26 -14.33 16.29
C LEU A 91 15.57 -14.19 15.51
N ALA A 92 16.05 -12.97 15.29
CA ALA A 92 17.34 -12.74 14.63
C ALA A 92 18.53 -13.25 15.47
N ILE A 93 18.44 -13.24 16.80
CA ILE A 93 19.46 -13.85 17.67
C ILE A 93 19.50 -15.36 17.46
N GLU A 94 18.35 -16.02 17.50
CA GLU A 94 18.26 -17.49 17.32
C GLU A 94 18.70 -17.92 15.92
N LEU A 95 18.28 -17.20 14.87
CA LEU A 95 18.72 -17.44 13.48
C LEU A 95 20.25 -17.32 13.34
N ARG A 96 20.88 -16.32 13.96
CA ARG A 96 22.36 -16.20 13.99
C ARG A 96 23.03 -17.33 14.78
N GLY A 97 22.33 -17.87 15.79
CA GLY A 97 22.73 -19.05 16.55
C GLY A 97 22.66 -20.36 15.76
N GLY A 98 22.13 -20.34 14.54
CA GLY A 98 22.01 -21.50 13.65
C GLY A 98 20.64 -22.15 13.63
N ALA A 99 19.63 -21.58 14.31
CA ALA A 99 18.26 -22.04 14.19
C ALA A 99 17.73 -21.85 12.76
N THR A 100 16.98 -22.81 12.26
CA THR A 100 16.26 -22.73 10.98
C THR A 100 14.88 -22.08 11.16
N SER A 101 14.21 -21.72 10.07
CA SER A 101 12.80 -21.29 10.15
C SER A 101 11.92 -22.37 10.81
N ASP A 102 12.16 -23.63 10.49
CA ASP A 102 11.35 -24.74 11.00
C ASP A 102 11.54 -24.87 12.52
N ASP A 103 12.78 -24.75 13.01
CA ASP A 103 13.09 -24.73 14.45
C ASP A 103 12.39 -23.58 15.19
N LEU A 104 12.15 -22.46 14.51
CA LEU A 104 11.47 -21.31 15.12
C LEU A 104 9.96 -21.41 15.03
N MET A 105 9.43 -22.02 13.97
CA MET A 105 7.99 -22.19 13.74
C MET A 105 7.31 -23.05 14.80
N GLN A 106 8.06 -23.91 15.49
CA GLN A 106 7.52 -24.67 16.63
C GLN A 106 7.05 -23.80 17.79
N TYR A 107 7.49 -22.54 17.88
CA TYR A 107 7.05 -21.61 18.92
C TYR A 107 5.87 -20.72 18.50
N SER A 108 5.30 -20.96 17.31
CA SER A 108 4.20 -20.16 16.77
C SER A 108 2.95 -20.15 17.67
N TYR A 109 2.70 -21.21 18.43
CA TYR A 109 1.57 -21.30 19.38
C TYR A 109 1.62 -20.23 20.49
N MET A 110 2.81 -19.71 20.82
CA MET A 110 2.97 -18.64 21.81
C MET A 110 2.58 -17.27 21.27
N TYR A 111 2.40 -17.15 19.94
CA TYR A 111 2.08 -15.90 19.28
C TYR A 111 0.62 -15.86 18.83
N THR A 112 -0.13 -14.90 19.35
CA THR A 112 -1.44 -14.57 18.78
C THR A 112 -1.28 -13.44 17.76
N THR A 113 -1.60 -13.74 16.50
CA THR A 113 -1.51 -12.84 15.35
C THR A 113 -2.05 -11.45 15.65
N SER A 114 -1.20 -10.44 15.44
CA SER A 114 -1.59 -9.03 15.44
C SER A 114 -0.94 -8.34 14.24
N TYR A 115 -1.73 -7.98 13.22
CA TYR A 115 -1.27 -7.38 11.95
C TYR A 115 -0.33 -8.23 11.07
N LYS A 116 0.74 -8.79 11.64
CA LYS A 116 1.70 -9.71 11.02
C LYS A 116 1.59 -11.08 11.68
N SER A 117 1.69 -12.15 10.88
CA SER A 117 1.76 -13.52 11.38
C SER A 117 3.11 -13.77 12.07
N TYR A 118 3.24 -14.85 12.86
CA TYR A 118 4.53 -15.19 13.46
C TYR A 118 5.59 -15.52 12.40
N GLU A 119 5.16 -16.21 11.34
CA GLU A 119 5.97 -16.55 10.17
C GLU A 119 6.47 -15.27 9.46
N ASP A 120 5.65 -14.21 9.37
CA ASP A 120 6.08 -12.88 8.87
C ASP A 120 7.21 -12.29 9.72
N LEU A 121 7.18 -12.49 11.05
CA LEU A 121 8.21 -11.96 11.96
C LEU A 121 9.54 -12.69 11.77
N ILE A 122 9.51 -14.01 11.54
CA ILE A 122 10.71 -14.80 11.19
C ILE A 122 11.29 -14.29 9.88
N HIS A 123 10.43 -14.06 8.87
CA HIS A 123 10.85 -13.50 7.60
C HIS A 123 11.52 -12.13 7.75
N LEU A 124 10.91 -11.22 8.52
CA LEU A 124 11.48 -9.90 8.79
C LEU A 124 12.80 -9.98 9.57
N ALA A 125 12.98 -10.97 10.43
CA ALA A 125 14.26 -11.23 11.12
C ALA A 125 15.35 -11.66 10.13
N LYS A 126 15.04 -12.49 9.13
CA LYS A 126 15.98 -12.84 8.05
C LYS A 126 16.35 -11.64 7.19
N VAL A 127 15.36 -10.82 6.82
CA VAL A 127 15.60 -9.55 6.11
C VAL A 127 16.53 -8.64 6.93
N LYS A 128 16.32 -8.55 8.24
CA LYS A 128 17.20 -7.78 9.14
C LYS A 128 18.64 -8.30 9.11
N ILE A 129 18.84 -9.60 9.30
CA ILE A 129 20.18 -10.23 9.26
C ILE A 129 20.87 -9.99 7.92
N ALA A 130 20.13 -10.16 6.82
CA ALA A 130 20.66 -9.98 5.47
C ALA A 130 21.05 -8.50 5.21
N LYS A 131 20.30 -7.53 5.74
CA LYS A 131 20.65 -6.10 5.65
C LYS A 131 21.88 -5.73 6.45
N GLU A 132 22.17 -6.42 7.56
CA GLU A 132 23.35 -6.16 8.38
C GLU A 132 24.65 -6.70 7.76
N SER A 133 24.56 -7.66 6.84
CA SER A 133 25.73 -8.24 6.17
C SER A 133 26.17 -7.48 4.91
N ILE A 134 25.50 -6.37 4.60
CA ILE A 134 25.73 -5.54 3.40
C ILE A 134 25.83 -4.06 3.78
N GLU A 135 26.43 -3.27 2.89
CA GLU A 135 26.44 -1.82 3.06
C GLU A 135 25.08 -1.24 2.71
N TYR A 136 24.26 -0.98 3.72
CA TYR A 136 22.91 -0.45 3.57
C TYR A 136 22.79 0.94 4.22
N THR A 137 22.08 1.86 3.57
CA THR A 137 21.80 3.20 4.10
C THR A 137 20.40 3.66 3.73
N ASN A 138 19.79 4.44 4.61
CA ASN A 138 18.52 5.13 4.39
C ASN A 138 18.70 6.61 4.02
N LYS A 139 19.95 7.08 3.88
CA LYS A 139 20.27 8.45 3.48
C LYS A 139 20.25 8.54 1.96
N VAL A 140 19.18 9.13 1.44
CA VAL A 140 18.93 9.25 -0.01
C VAL A 140 20.02 10.09 -0.69
N GLY A 141 20.60 11.06 0.02
CA GLY A 141 21.71 11.90 -0.44
C GLY A 141 22.89 11.13 -1.05
N HIS A 142 23.15 9.90 -0.61
CA HIS A 142 24.22 9.08 -1.18
C HIS A 142 24.04 8.78 -2.67
N VAL A 143 22.80 8.71 -3.17
CA VAL A 143 22.58 8.47 -4.61
C VAL A 143 23.15 9.60 -5.47
N ALA A 144 23.23 10.82 -4.92
CA ALA A 144 23.79 11.96 -5.61
C ALA A 144 25.33 11.94 -5.64
N GLU A 145 25.99 11.07 -4.87
CA GLU A 145 27.45 10.94 -4.86
C GLU A 145 27.93 9.98 -5.95
N TRP A 146 27.10 9.02 -6.36
CA TRP A 146 27.47 8.01 -7.36
C TRP A 146 27.79 8.61 -8.72
N LYS A 147 28.88 8.12 -9.31
CA LYS A 147 29.27 8.43 -10.69
C LYS A 147 28.31 7.75 -11.67
N GLY A 148 27.92 8.48 -12.71
CA GLY A 148 27.05 7.96 -13.78
C GLY A 148 25.55 7.93 -13.45
N PHE A 149 25.14 8.05 -12.18
CA PHE A 149 23.73 7.96 -11.80
C PHE A 149 22.88 9.14 -12.29
N ASP A 150 23.46 10.34 -12.38
CA ASP A 150 22.82 11.50 -12.99
C ASP A 150 22.53 11.26 -14.47
N SER A 151 23.56 10.79 -15.20
CA SER A 151 23.45 10.45 -16.62
C SER A 151 22.51 9.28 -16.86
N TYR A 152 22.49 8.29 -15.95
CA TYR A 152 21.56 7.17 -15.96
C TYR A 152 20.10 7.65 -15.90
N LEU A 153 19.79 8.61 -15.03
CA LEU A 153 18.46 9.24 -14.94
C LEU A 153 18.20 10.30 -16.02
N GLY A 154 19.18 10.57 -16.90
CA GLY A 154 19.09 11.64 -17.88
C GLY A 154 19.01 13.05 -17.27
N MET A 155 19.58 13.24 -16.08
CA MET A 155 19.65 14.48 -15.32
C MET A 155 21.10 15.00 -15.29
N ASN A 156 21.29 16.27 -14.98
CA ASN A 156 22.62 16.77 -14.59
C ASN A 156 22.84 16.62 -13.08
N LYS A 157 24.11 16.71 -12.64
CA LYS A 157 24.49 16.56 -11.22
C LYS A 157 23.73 17.50 -10.28
N THR A 158 23.49 18.75 -10.66
CA THR A 158 22.76 19.72 -9.84
C THR A 158 21.29 19.32 -9.67
N GLU A 159 20.63 18.89 -10.74
CA GLU A 159 19.25 18.37 -10.70
C GLU A 159 19.14 17.14 -9.78
N LEU A 160 20.09 16.21 -9.90
CA LEU A 160 20.14 15.02 -9.05
C LEU A 160 20.35 15.37 -7.57
N THR A 161 21.24 16.32 -7.26
CA THR A 161 21.45 16.76 -5.86
C THR A 161 20.19 17.42 -5.28
N VAL A 162 19.49 18.25 -6.06
CA VAL A 162 18.21 18.86 -5.62
C VAL A 162 17.17 17.78 -5.36
N LEU A 163 17.07 16.78 -6.27
CA LEU A 163 16.16 15.66 -6.10
C LEU A 163 16.46 14.87 -4.82
N ALA A 164 17.72 14.46 -4.63
CA ALA A 164 18.13 13.68 -3.47
C ALA A 164 17.87 14.44 -2.15
N ASN A 165 18.22 15.73 -2.07
CA ASN A 165 17.96 16.57 -0.90
C ASN A 165 16.46 16.75 -0.62
N SER A 166 15.64 16.82 -1.66
CA SER A 166 14.18 16.91 -1.51
C SER A 166 13.55 15.62 -0.99
N LEU A 167 14.19 14.48 -1.26
CA LEU A 167 13.73 13.16 -0.83
C LEU A 167 14.29 12.74 0.54
N GLU A 168 15.38 13.35 1.01
CA GLU A 168 15.99 13.05 2.31
C GLU A 168 15.00 13.08 3.48
N PRO A 169 14.07 14.06 3.61
CA PRO A 169 13.10 14.10 4.71
C PRO A 169 12.01 13.03 4.60
N VAL A 170 11.82 12.44 3.41
CA VAL A 170 10.86 11.35 3.18
C VAL A 170 11.46 10.02 3.64
N GLY A 171 12.75 9.79 3.37
CA GLY A 171 13.46 8.56 3.79
C GLY A 171 12.84 7.27 3.23
N ASP A 172 12.96 6.15 3.95
CA ASP A 172 12.38 4.84 3.57
C ASP A 172 10.93 4.69 4.05
N THR A 173 10.03 5.62 3.69
CA THR A 173 8.60 5.46 4.01
C THR A 173 7.90 4.62 2.96
N THR A 174 7.37 3.46 3.34
CA THR A 174 6.61 2.57 2.45
C THR A 174 5.30 3.16 1.94
N SER A 175 4.79 4.23 2.57
CA SER A 175 3.50 4.86 2.22
C SER A 175 3.57 5.85 1.07
N ILE A 176 4.75 6.36 0.73
CA ILE A 176 4.94 7.33 -0.36
C ILE A 176 6.21 6.95 -1.11
N TYR A 177 6.05 6.50 -2.36
CA TYR A 177 7.16 6.18 -3.24
C TYR A 177 6.87 6.63 -4.67
N MET A 178 7.94 6.79 -5.44
CA MET A 178 7.93 7.12 -6.85
C MET A 178 8.42 5.90 -7.64
N PRO A 179 7.54 5.16 -8.32
CA PRO A 179 7.96 4.05 -9.16
C PRO A 179 8.71 4.59 -10.39
N ILE A 180 9.88 4.03 -10.65
CA ILE A 180 10.67 4.25 -11.86
C ILE A 180 10.81 2.89 -12.53
N ASN A 181 10.15 2.72 -13.67
CA ASN A 181 10.39 1.54 -14.50
C ASN A 181 11.70 1.76 -15.27
N THR A 182 12.68 0.88 -15.06
CA THR A 182 13.99 1.01 -15.69
C THR A 182 13.90 0.92 -17.22
N LYS A 183 12.93 0.18 -17.75
CA LYS A 183 12.67 0.09 -19.20
C LYS A 183 12.13 1.39 -19.80
N ASP A 184 11.53 2.26 -18.98
CA ASP A 184 11.02 3.56 -19.42
C ASP A 184 12.09 4.66 -19.47
N ILE A 185 13.28 4.39 -18.92
CA ILE A 185 14.40 5.32 -18.95
C ILE A 185 14.96 5.36 -20.38
N LYS A 186 14.49 6.34 -21.16
CA LYS A 186 14.89 6.50 -22.56
C LYS A 186 16.38 6.81 -22.67
N GLY A 187 17.13 5.90 -23.30
CA GLY A 187 18.50 6.16 -23.73
C GLY A 187 19.52 6.11 -22.60
N VAL A 188 19.42 5.15 -21.69
CA VAL A 188 20.53 4.82 -20.78
C VAL A 188 21.78 4.58 -21.62
N SER A 189 22.75 5.50 -21.53
CA SER A 189 23.97 5.44 -22.31
C SER A 189 24.93 4.38 -21.76
N ARG A 190 25.67 3.69 -22.64
CA ARG A 190 26.72 2.74 -22.24
C ARG A 190 27.75 3.41 -21.34
N GLU A 191 28.07 4.67 -21.59
CA GLU A 191 29.00 5.49 -20.81
C GLU A 191 28.52 5.73 -19.37
N ALA A 192 27.22 5.96 -19.17
CA ALA A 192 26.64 6.09 -17.83
C ALA A 192 26.78 4.78 -17.05
N LEU A 193 26.55 3.63 -17.68
CA LEU A 193 26.71 2.33 -17.04
C LEU A 193 28.17 2.03 -16.73
N ILE A 194 29.10 2.29 -17.65
CA ILE A 194 30.55 2.18 -17.38
C ILE A 194 30.93 3.06 -16.18
N SER A 195 30.40 4.28 -16.11
CA SER A 195 30.66 5.19 -14.98
C SER A 195 30.11 4.68 -13.65
N LEU A 196 29.03 3.87 -13.65
CA LEU A 196 28.53 3.23 -12.42
C LEU A 196 29.54 2.23 -11.85
N HIS A 197 30.32 1.56 -12.71
CA HIS A 197 31.38 0.63 -12.28
C HIS A 197 32.56 1.34 -11.62
N GLU A 198 32.79 2.62 -11.89
CA GLU A 198 33.85 3.40 -11.25
C GLU A 198 33.56 3.80 -9.79
N ASN A 199 32.47 3.30 -9.21
CA ASN A 199 32.09 3.53 -7.81
C ASN A 199 32.72 2.46 -6.90
N ASP A 200 34.03 2.21 -6.98
CA ASP A 200 34.71 1.05 -6.37
C ASP A 200 34.30 0.74 -4.93
N LYS A 201 34.17 1.78 -4.09
CA LYS A 201 33.80 1.63 -2.67
C LYS A 201 32.30 1.52 -2.43
N SER A 202 31.48 2.08 -3.31
CA SER A 202 30.03 2.18 -3.13
C SER A 202 29.21 1.41 -4.16
N PHE A 203 29.87 0.54 -4.94
CA PHE A 203 29.24 -0.22 -6.01
C PHE A 203 28.12 -1.11 -5.47
N ASN A 204 28.36 -1.71 -4.30
CA ASN A 204 27.42 -2.54 -3.55
C ASN A 204 26.84 -1.81 -2.31
N THR A 205 26.80 -0.47 -2.32
CA THR A 205 26.06 0.27 -1.29
C THR A 205 24.59 0.37 -1.71
N TYR A 206 23.70 -0.22 -0.92
CA TYR A 206 22.26 -0.23 -1.17
C TYR A 206 21.61 0.94 -0.44
N VAL A 207 20.95 1.81 -1.21
CA VAL A 207 20.23 2.97 -0.68
C VAL A 207 18.74 2.67 -0.70
N ALA A 208 18.12 2.64 0.46
CA ALA A 208 16.68 2.69 0.57
C ALA A 208 16.19 4.09 0.19
N SER A 209 15.30 4.15 -0.80
CA SER A 209 14.89 5.41 -1.40
C SER A 209 13.40 5.42 -1.68
N PRO A 210 12.73 6.58 -1.59
CA PRO A 210 11.42 6.77 -2.18
C PRO A 210 11.41 6.50 -3.69
N LEU A 211 12.54 6.59 -4.38
CA LEU A 211 12.67 6.22 -5.80
C LEU A 211 12.74 4.69 -5.92
N ARG A 212 11.63 4.05 -6.27
CA ARG A 212 11.56 2.59 -6.42
C ARG A 212 11.79 2.17 -7.86
N PHE A 213 12.94 1.56 -8.13
CA PHE A 213 13.30 1.08 -9.46
C PHE A 213 12.75 -0.33 -9.68
N ASP A 214 11.81 -0.47 -10.62
CA ASP A 214 11.02 -1.70 -10.85
C ASP A 214 10.42 -2.25 -9.55
N ASP A 215 9.77 -1.36 -8.79
CA ASP A 215 9.12 -1.62 -7.49
C ASP A 215 10.03 -2.05 -6.32
N ARG A 216 11.35 -2.11 -6.53
CA ARG A 216 12.33 -2.40 -5.47
C ARG A 216 12.40 -1.27 -4.47
N SER A 217 12.52 -1.61 -3.19
CA SER A 217 12.68 -0.65 -2.09
C SER A 217 14.09 -0.06 -1.98
N VAL A 218 15.06 -0.61 -2.73
CA VAL A 218 16.45 -0.16 -2.74
C VAL A 218 16.98 -0.01 -4.15
N VAL A 219 18.03 0.81 -4.27
CA VAL A 219 18.84 0.96 -5.48
C VAL A 219 20.32 0.90 -5.12
N SER A 220 21.15 0.41 -6.04
CA SER A 220 22.61 0.45 -5.96
C SER A 220 23.21 0.48 -7.38
N PRO A 221 24.46 0.94 -7.56
CA PRO A 221 25.16 0.84 -8.84
C PRO A 221 25.20 -0.60 -9.38
N SER A 222 25.41 -1.59 -8.51
CA SER A 222 25.41 -3.02 -8.86
C SER A 222 24.08 -3.52 -9.43
N ILE A 223 22.95 -3.16 -8.81
CA ILE A 223 21.61 -3.51 -9.28
C ILE A 223 21.35 -2.88 -10.66
N LEU A 224 21.69 -1.60 -10.83
CA LEU A 224 21.46 -0.88 -12.08
C LEU A 224 22.32 -1.44 -13.22
N SER A 225 23.57 -1.81 -12.93
CA SER A 225 24.48 -2.51 -13.84
C SER A 225 23.84 -3.81 -14.35
N VAL A 226 23.40 -4.68 -13.44
CA VAL A 226 22.80 -5.97 -13.79
C VAL A 226 21.51 -5.79 -14.60
N THR A 227 20.68 -4.81 -14.24
CA THR A 227 19.41 -4.55 -14.92
C THR A 227 19.61 -4.20 -16.41
N HIS A 228 20.76 -3.62 -16.78
CA HIS A 228 21.06 -3.18 -18.15
C HIS A 228 22.23 -3.94 -18.80
N ALA A 229 22.59 -5.11 -18.28
CA ALA A 229 23.74 -5.88 -18.77
C ALA A 229 23.69 -6.15 -20.28
N GLN A 230 22.49 -6.32 -20.85
CA GLN A 230 22.28 -6.59 -22.28
C GLN A 230 22.62 -5.41 -23.21
N LEU A 231 22.97 -4.22 -22.69
CA LEU A 231 23.49 -3.12 -23.51
C LEU A 231 24.97 -3.34 -23.93
N PHE A 232 25.62 -4.32 -23.33
CA PHE A 232 26.95 -4.80 -23.66
C PHE A 232 26.85 -6.18 -24.29
N THR A 233 27.82 -6.58 -25.11
CA THR A 233 27.95 -8.00 -25.47
C THR A 233 28.39 -8.82 -24.25
N THR A 234 28.28 -10.14 -24.31
CA THR A 234 28.71 -11.03 -23.23
C THR A 234 30.19 -10.85 -22.86
N GLU A 235 31.06 -10.66 -23.86
CA GLU A 235 32.50 -10.45 -23.64
C GLU A 235 32.79 -9.07 -23.05
N GLU A 236 32.09 -8.04 -23.54
CA GLU A 236 32.20 -6.68 -23.00
C GLU A 236 31.76 -6.64 -21.54
N TYR A 237 30.62 -7.26 -21.23
CA TYR A 237 30.09 -7.32 -19.88
C TYR A 237 31.00 -8.12 -18.95
N GLN A 238 31.55 -9.26 -19.41
CA GLN A 238 32.54 -10.02 -18.65
C GLN A 238 33.75 -9.18 -18.24
N GLY A 239 34.27 -8.37 -19.17
CA GLY A 239 35.36 -7.44 -18.88
C GLY A 239 34.95 -6.36 -17.88
N LEU A 240 33.74 -5.81 -18.05
CA LEU A 240 33.21 -4.74 -17.20
C LEU A 240 33.03 -5.16 -15.74
N ILE A 241 32.60 -6.42 -15.51
CA ILE A 241 32.33 -6.92 -14.16
C ILE A 241 33.53 -7.59 -13.48
N ALA A 242 34.67 -7.73 -14.16
CA ALA A 242 35.78 -8.60 -13.72
C ALA A 242 36.38 -8.23 -12.36
N GLU A 243 36.32 -6.94 -11.99
CA GLU A 243 36.87 -6.40 -10.74
C GLU A 243 35.81 -6.23 -9.64
N HIS A 244 34.55 -6.60 -9.94
CA HIS A 244 33.44 -6.48 -8.99
C HIS A 244 33.03 -7.84 -8.43
N ARG A 245 32.37 -7.79 -7.28
CA ARG A 245 31.76 -8.95 -6.63
C ARG A 245 30.27 -8.71 -6.47
N PHE A 246 29.50 -9.75 -6.75
CA PHE A 246 28.04 -9.72 -6.63
C PHE A 246 27.54 -10.62 -5.50
N THR A 247 26.31 -10.38 -5.09
CA THR A 247 25.65 -11.13 -4.03
C THR A 247 24.37 -11.80 -4.53
N ALA A 248 23.69 -12.52 -3.64
CA ALA A 248 22.35 -13.03 -3.89
C ALA A 248 21.35 -11.96 -4.37
N HIS A 249 21.54 -10.68 -4.02
CA HIS A 249 20.65 -9.60 -4.42
C HIS A 249 20.73 -9.32 -5.92
N GLU A 250 21.92 -9.18 -6.49
CA GLU A 250 22.09 -8.99 -7.93
C GLU A 250 21.69 -10.21 -8.74
N LEU A 251 21.95 -11.41 -8.23
CA LEU A 251 21.47 -12.64 -8.87
C LEU A 251 19.94 -12.70 -8.86
N ALA A 252 19.29 -12.33 -7.76
CA ALA A 252 17.85 -12.26 -7.69
C ALA A 252 17.28 -11.26 -8.72
N VAL A 253 17.89 -10.08 -8.86
CA VAL A 253 17.55 -9.09 -9.90
C VAL A 253 17.69 -9.68 -11.30
N ALA A 254 18.81 -10.35 -11.60
CA ALA A 254 19.07 -10.95 -12.91
C ALA A 254 18.03 -12.02 -13.27
N ILE A 255 17.65 -12.86 -12.29
CA ILE A 255 16.69 -13.96 -12.48
C ILE A 255 15.27 -13.40 -12.66
N ASN A 256 14.82 -12.48 -11.80
CA ASN A 256 13.51 -11.82 -11.92
C ASN A 256 13.41 -10.99 -13.20
N GLY A 257 14.51 -10.34 -13.60
CA GLY A 257 14.61 -9.60 -14.86
C GLY A 257 14.66 -10.48 -16.11
N GLN A 258 14.71 -11.81 -15.96
CA GLN A 258 14.83 -12.80 -17.04
C GLN A 258 16.04 -12.53 -17.96
N LEU A 259 17.17 -12.16 -17.35
CA LEU A 259 18.41 -11.94 -18.07
C LEU A 259 18.84 -13.25 -18.79
N PRO A 260 19.43 -13.18 -20.01
CA PRO A 260 19.89 -14.39 -20.69
C PRO A 260 20.90 -15.17 -19.85
N ILE A 261 20.87 -16.49 -20.00
CA ILE A 261 21.61 -17.43 -19.15
C ILE A 261 23.12 -17.18 -19.18
N GLU A 262 23.65 -16.67 -20.28
CA GLU A 262 25.06 -16.33 -20.47
C GLU A 262 25.50 -15.22 -19.49
N TYR A 263 24.69 -14.18 -19.30
CA TYR A 263 25.00 -13.12 -18.35
C TYR A 263 24.82 -13.58 -16.90
N ILE A 264 23.80 -14.40 -16.62
CA ILE A 264 23.61 -14.97 -15.27
C ILE A 264 24.83 -15.82 -14.89
N LYS A 265 25.37 -16.63 -15.81
CA LYS A 265 26.61 -17.40 -15.58
C LYS A 265 27.77 -16.49 -15.18
N LEU A 266 27.99 -15.39 -15.90
CA LEU A 266 29.04 -14.42 -15.60
C LEU A 266 28.86 -13.80 -14.20
N ILE A 267 27.63 -13.43 -13.83
CA ILE A 267 27.35 -12.87 -12.50
C ILE A 267 27.61 -13.92 -11.41
N ILE A 268 27.15 -15.17 -11.60
CA ILE A 268 27.40 -16.26 -10.64
C ILE A 268 28.91 -16.51 -10.47
N GLU A 269 29.69 -16.46 -11.55
CA GLU A 269 31.16 -16.62 -11.49
C GLU A 269 31.85 -15.50 -10.70
N GLN A 270 31.24 -14.31 -10.64
CA GLN A 270 31.72 -13.15 -9.89
C GLN A 270 31.03 -13.01 -8.52
N SER A 271 30.36 -14.04 -8.01
CA SER A 271 29.62 -13.98 -6.74
C SER A 271 30.23 -14.89 -5.68
N ASP A 272 30.53 -14.33 -4.50
CA ASP A 272 31.16 -15.08 -3.40
C ASP A 272 30.14 -15.79 -2.48
N ASN A 273 28.92 -15.25 -2.37
CA ASN A 273 27.85 -15.81 -1.54
C ASN A 273 26.52 -15.89 -2.31
N ILE A 274 26.41 -16.91 -3.16
CA ILE A 274 25.22 -17.15 -3.98
C ILE A 274 24.07 -17.81 -3.20
N GLY A 275 24.34 -18.39 -2.03
CA GLY A 275 23.31 -18.98 -1.17
C GLY A 275 22.63 -17.98 -0.24
N GLY A 276 23.00 -16.69 -0.33
CA GLY A 276 22.49 -15.65 0.54
C GLY A 276 20.99 -15.39 0.42
N TYR A 277 20.43 -14.84 1.49
CA TYR A 277 19.03 -14.44 1.55
C TYR A 277 18.76 -13.21 0.66
N PRO A 278 17.84 -13.26 -0.32
CA PRO A 278 17.62 -12.16 -1.26
C PRO A 278 16.69 -11.10 -0.64
N ALA A 279 17.20 -10.30 0.31
CA ALA A 279 16.40 -9.44 1.18
C ALA A 279 15.59 -8.35 0.46
N PHE A 280 16.00 -7.98 -0.75
CA PHE A 280 15.41 -6.89 -1.53
C PHE A 280 14.50 -7.37 -2.67
N GLU A 281 14.49 -8.66 -2.96
CA GLU A 281 13.67 -9.29 -4.02
C GLU A 281 12.59 -10.18 -3.38
N GLN A 282 12.03 -9.70 -2.28
CA GLN A 282 10.88 -10.30 -1.59
C GLN A 282 9.61 -9.61 -2.06
N SER A 283 8.50 -10.33 -2.13
CA SER A 283 7.20 -9.75 -2.50
C SER A 283 6.19 -9.90 -1.36
N ASP A 284 5.18 -9.02 -1.33
CA ASP A 284 4.09 -9.09 -0.33
C ASP A 284 3.24 -10.36 -0.42
N PHE A 285 3.41 -11.15 -1.49
CA PHE A 285 2.63 -12.36 -1.76
C PHE A 285 3.50 -13.62 -1.76
N ALA A 286 4.80 -13.51 -2.00
CA ALA A 286 5.74 -14.62 -2.05
C ALA A 286 7.10 -14.21 -1.49
N HIS A 287 7.59 -15.03 -0.57
CA HIS A 287 8.86 -14.92 0.10
C HIS A 287 9.76 -16.08 -0.35
N TYR A 288 11.03 -15.74 -0.52
CA TYR A 288 12.05 -16.64 -1.05
C TYR A 288 13.12 -16.85 0.01
N GLU A 289 13.50 -18.10 0.24
CA GLU A 289 14.55 -18.45 1.19
C GLU A 289 15.94 -18.25 0.59
N ASN A 290 16.06 -18.43 -0.72
CA ASN A 290 17.28 -18.19 -1.47
C ASN A 290 16.99 -17.90 -2.95
N ILE A 291 18.04 -17.68 -3.75
CA ILE A 291 17.90 -17.38 -5.18
C ILE A 291 17.44 -18.57 -6.04
N ALA A 292 17.54 -19.81 -5.57
CA ALA A 292 16.98 -20.96 -6.27
C ALA A 292 15.44 -20.98 -6.20
N ASP A 293 14.85 -20.51 -5.10
CA ASP A 293 13.39 -20.30 -5.02
C ASP A 293 12.92 -19.25 -6.03
N ILE A 294 13.71 -18.20 -6.25
CA ILE A 294 13.42 -17.18 -7.27
C ILE A 294 13.47 -17.82 -8.67
N ALA A 295 14.48 -18.65 -8.95
CA ALA A 295 14.56 -19.38 -10.21
C ALA A 295 13.36 -20.32 -10.43
N VAL A 296 12.87 -20.97 -9.37
CA VAL A 296 11.64 -21.77 -9.38
C VAL A 296 10.43 -20.90 -9.73
N ALA A 297 10.25 -19.76 -9.05
CA ALA A 297 9.12 -18.88 -9.28
C ALA A 297 9.10 -18.26 -10.68
N GLN A 298 10.26 -18.10 -11.31
CA GLN A 298 10.39 -17.65 -12.70
C GLN A 298 10.35 -18.79 -13.73
N PHE A 299 10.14 -20.04 -13.31
CA PHE A 299 10.19 -21.24 -14.15
C PHE A 299 11.47 -21.32 -15.01
N ASN A 300 12.62 -20.94 -14.42
CA ASN A 300 13.92 -20.94 -15.09
C ASN A 300 14.78 -22.15 -14.68
N THR A 301 14.48 -23.30 -15.28
CA THR A 301 15.11 -24.59 -14.95
C THR A 301 16.62 -24.59 -15.25
N GLU A 302 17.07 -23.86 -16.27
CA GLU A 302 18.50 -23.77 -16.60
C GLU A 302 19.29 -23.06 -15.51
N VAL A 303 18.81 -21.90 -15.03
CA VAL A 303 19.43 -21.22 -13.89
C VAL A 303 19.42 -22.11 -12.66
N LEU A 304 18.29 -22.78 -12.39
CA LEU A 304 18.19 -23.66 -11.23
C LEU A 304 19.23 -24.80 -11.27
N LYS A 305 19.47 -25.41 -12.44
CA LYS A 305 20.53 -26.40 -12.64
C LYS A 305 21.92 -25.81 -12.37
N LEU A 306 22.20 -24.57 -12.79
CA LEU A 306 23.47 -23.88 -12.52
C LEU A 306 23.69 -23.58 -11.04
N LEU A 307 22.63 -23.21 -10.32
CA LEU A 307 22.65 -22.96 -8.88
C LEU A 307 22.87 -24.26 -8.10
N ALA A 308 22.16 -25.33 -8.48
CA ALA A 308 22.30 -26.64 -7.84
C ALA A 308 23.72 -27.21 -8.01
N ALA A 309 24.37 -26.99 -9.15
CA ALA A 309 25.76 -27.38 -9.38
C ALA A 309 26.77 -26.69 -8.43
N ARG A 310 26.36 -25.58 -7.79
CA ARG A 310 27.14 -24.87 -6.76
C ARG A 310 26.55 -25.03 -5.35
N GLY A 311 25.68 -26.02 -5.15
CA GLY A 311 25.10 -26.35 -3.84
C GLY A 311 23.95 -25.45 -3.39
N VAL A 312 23.42 -24.58 -4.25
CA VAL A 312 22.22 -23.78 -3.94
C VAL A 312 21.00 -24.47 -4.53
N THR A 313 20.19 -25.08 -3.66
CA THR A 313 18.95 -25.76 -4.01
C THR A 313 17.74 -24.98 -3.50
N PRO A 314 16.54 -25.16 -4.09
CA PRO A 314 15.33 -24.53 -3.57
C PRO A 314 15.05 -25.02 -2.15
N ASN A 315 14.27 -24.23 -1.42
CA ASN A 315 13.81 -24.57 -0.08
C ASN A 315 13.18 -25.96 -0.04
N ASP A 316 13.45 -26.69 1.04
CA ASP A 316 12.86 -28.01 1.33
C ASP A 316 12.66 -28.18 2.84
N SER A 317 12.01 -27.19 3.44
CA SER A 317 11.69 -27.13 4.88
C SER A 317 10.60 -28.14 5.25
N ALA A 318 10.40 -28.42 6.54
CA ALA A 318 9.37 -29.34 7.02
C ALA A 318 7.98 -29.09 6.41
N ASN A 319 7.62 -27.82 6.21
CA ASN A 319 6.27 -27.41 5.84
C ASN A 319 6.12 -26.98 4.37
N THR A 320 7.22 -26.75 3.66
CA THR A 320 7.18 -26.22 2.29
C THR A 320 8.39 -26.65 1.47
N SER A 321 8.25 -26.65 0.14
CA SER A 321 9.31 -26.98 -0.79
C SER A 321 9.29 -26.09 -2.03
N GLY A 322 10.32 -26.18 -2.86
CA GLY A 322 10.32 -25.60 -4.21
C GLY A 322 9.16 -26.11 -5.08
N LEU A 323 8.67 -27.35 -4.89
CA LEU A 323 7.45 -27.80 -5.58
C LEU A 323 6.23 -26.99 -5.13
N ASN A 324 6.03 -26.78 -3.83
CA ASN A 324 4.94 -25.92 -3.34
C ASN A 324 4.98 -24.53 -3.99
N LEU A 325 6.19 -23.95 -4.09
CA LEU A 325 6.39 -22.65 -4.73
C LEU A 325 6.06 -22.68 -6.23
N ALA A 326 6.53 -23.69 -6.98
CA ALA A 326 6.22 -23.83 -8.40
C ALA A 326 4.71 -23.92 -8.66
N PHE A 327 4.00 -24.71 -7.85
CA PHE A 327 2.55 -24.85 -7.93
C PHE A 327 1.82 -23.55 -7.60
N SER A 328 2.30 -22.77 -6.63
CA SER A 328 1.72 -21.46 -6.28
C SER A 328 1.81 -20.42 -7.41
N ARG A 329 2.64 -20.67 -8.42
CA ARG A 329 2.86 -19.79 -9.57
C ARG A 329 2.19 -20.26 -10.85
N LEU A 330 1.45 -21.37 -10.79
CA LEU A 330 0.62 -21.80 -11.92
C LEU A 330 -0.60 -20.89 -12.09
N PRO A 331 -1.20 -20.80 -13.28
CA PRO A 331 -2.43 -20.05 -13.48
C PRO A 331 -3.59 -20.62 -12.64
N ASP A 332 -4.39 -19.74 -12.03
CA ASP A 332 -5.57 -20.14 -11.24
C ASP A 332 -6.72 -20.71 -12.07
N ASP A 333 -6.75 -20.44 -13.40
CA ASP A 333 -7.80 -20.95 -14.29
C ASP A 333 -7.52 -22.41 -14.67
N PRO A 334 -8.40 -23.37 -14.30
CA PRO A 334 -8.23 -24.78 -14.62
C PRO A 334 -8.24 -25.08 -16.13
N ASN A 335 -8.65 -24.13 -16.98
CA ASN A 335 -8.60 -24.25 -18.44
C ASN A 335 -7.30 -23.72 -19.05
N SER A 336 -6.44 -23.07 -18.27
CA SER A 336 -5.16 -22.55 -18.75
C SER A 336 -4.17 -23.69 -18.97
N GLN A 337 -3.55 -23.70 -20.16
CA GLN A 337 -2.55 -24.71 -20.48
C GLN A 337 -1.23 -24.45 -19.74
N ILE A 338 -0.71 -25.48 -19.08
CA ILE A 338 0.64 -25.47 -18.51
C ILE A 338 1.65 -25.37 -19.65
N THR A 339 2.55 -24.39 -19.55
CA THR A 339 3.60 -24.17 -20.55
C THR A 339 4.72 -25.21 -20.44
N PRO A 340 5.51 -25.45 -21.51
CA PRO A 340 6.66 -26.35 -21.45
C PRO A 340 7.67 -26.00 -20.35
N LYS A 341 7.92 -24.71 -20.08
CA LYS A 341 8.82 -24.26 -18.99
C LYS A 341 8.30 -24.65 -17.62
N GLN A 342 7.00 -24.51 -17.39
CA GLN A 342 6.35 -24.91 -16.13
C GLN A 342 6.41 -26.42 -15.93
N SER A 343 6.11 -27.21 -16.98
CA SER A 343 6.23 -28.67 -16.93
C SER A 343 7.66 -29.11 -16.64
N GLU A 344 8.65 -28.54 -17.33
CA GLU A 344 10.06 -28.87 -17.12
C GLU A 344 10.51 -28.57 -15.69
N MET A 345 10.12 -27.43 -15.13
CA MET A 345 10.45 -27.06 -13.74
C MET A 345 9.87 -28.05 -12.73
N ILE A 346 8.58 -28.41 -12.87
CA ILE A 346 7.91 -29.35 -11.97
C ILE A 346 8.56 -30.74 -12.07
N GLU A 347 8.85 -31.21 -13.28
CA GLU A 347 9.53 -32.49 -13.51
C GLU A 347 10.94 -32.50 -12.91
N TYR A 348 11.71 -31.44 -13.11
CA TYR A 348 13.06 -31.32 -12.55
C TYR A 348 13.05 -31.34 -11.02
N LEU A 349 12.16 -30.56 -10.39
CA LEU A 349 12.02 -30.53 -8.93
C LEU A 349 11.61 -31.90 -8.38
N HIS A 350 10.66 -32.58 -9.03
CA HIS A 350 10.26 -33.93 -8.65
C HIS A 350 11.41 -34.95 -8.78
N GLN A 351 12.15 -34.93 -9.90
CA GLN A 351 13.30 -35.81 -10.12
C GLN A 351 14.45 -35.52 -9.15
N SER A 352 14.58 -34.28 -8.68
CA SER A 352 15.54 -33.90 -7.63
C SER A 352 15.16 -34.39 -6.23
N GLY A 353 14.00 -35.05 -6.08
CA GLY A 353 13.54 -35.64 -4.82
C GLY A 353 12.65 -34.72 -3.99
N GLN A 354 12.34 -33.51 -4.46
CA GLN A 354 11.41 -32.64 -3.77
C GLN A 354 10.01 -33.23 -3.77
N LYS A 355 9.29 -32.97 -2.67
CA LYS A 355 7.93 -33.44 -2.45
C LYS A 355 6.98 -32.27 -2.32
N LEU A 356 5.75 -32.49 -2.77
CA LEU A 356 4.66 -31.55 -2.54
C LEU A 356 4.18 -31.72 -1.10
N LYS A 357 4.21 -30.65 -0.30
CA LYS A 357 3.88 -30.69 1.13
C LYS A 357 2.54 -30.00 1.40
N GLY A 358 1.71 -30.53 2.30
CA GLY A 358 0.42 -29.90 2.62
C GLY A 358 -0.39 -30.69 3.64
N HIS A 359 -1.68 -30.37 3.73
CA HIS A 359 -2.62 -31.05 4.64
C HIS A 359 -3.74 -31.71 3.85
N TYR A 360 -4.37 -32.74 4.43
CA TYR A 360 -5.67 -33.20 3.99
C TYR A 360 -6.77 -32.49 4.79
N SER A 361 -7.82 -32.06 4.09
CA SER A 361 -9.06 -31.61 4.71
C SER A 361 -9.90 -32.78 5.19
N ASP A 362 -10.90 -32.50 6.02
CA ASP A 362 -11.85 -33.52 6.52
C ASP A 362 -12.60 -34.27 5.39
N ASP A 363 -12.78 -33.63 4.23
CA ASP A 363 -13.35 -34.24 3.01
C ASP A 363 -12.31 -34.97 2.14
N GLY A 364 -11.07 -35.12 2.63
CA GLY A 364 -10.00 -35.89 2.01
C GLY A 364 -9.28 -35.18 0.86
N LYS A 365 -9.46 -33.86 0.72
CA LYS A 365 -8.77 -33.06 -0.30
C LYS A 365 -7.43 -32.58 0.19
N ALA A 366 -6.41 -32.73 -0.64
CA ALA A 366 -5.08 -32.20 -0.34
C ALA A 366 -5.03 -30.70 -0.65
N PHE A 367 -4.55 -29.90 0.29
CA PHE A 367 -4.36 -28.47 0.10
C PHE A 367 -3.07 -27.97 0.76
N TYR A 368 -2.62 -26.78 0.36
CA TYR A 368 -1.53 -26.06 1.01
C TYR A 368 -1.96 -24.63 1.30
N SER A 369 -1.57 -24.15 2.48
CA SER A 369 -1.78 -22.79 2.94
C SER A 369 -0.51 -22.33 3.67
N SER A 370 0.05 -21.19 3.27
CA SER A 370 1.14 -20.53 3.98
C SER A 370 0.71 -19.16 4.46
N GLY A 371 1.11 -18.81 5.68
CA GLY A 371 0.86 -17.48 6.24
C GLY A 371 1.71 -16.40 5.57
N VAL A 372 2.94 -16.76 5.19
CA VAL A 372 3.92 -15.90 4.51
C VAL A 372 3.66 -15.81 3.02
N ASN A 373 3.53 -16.94 2.32
CA ASN A 373 3.12 -16.96 0.93
C ASN A 373 1.59 -17.05 0.92
N ARG A 374 0.89 -15.89 0.86
CA ARG A 374 -0.58 -15.72 0.98
C ARG A 374 -1.39 -16.41 -0.13
N PHE A 375 -1.11 -17.67 -0.39
CA PHE A 375 -1.73 -18.52 -1.37
C PHE A 375 -2.41 -19.67 -0.65
N TYR A 376 -3.62 -19.95 -1.11
CA TYR A 376 -4.32 -21.17 -0.83
C TYR A 376 -4.32 -21.98 -2.12
N ILE A 377 -3.80 -23.20 -2.08
CA ILE A 377 -3.75 -24.08 -3.24
C ILE A 377 -4.55 -25.33 -2.91
N ASP A 378 -5.68 -25.50 -3.59
CA ASP A 378 -6.37 -26.79 -3.62
C ASP A 378 -5.67 -27.67 -4.66
N PHE A 379 -4.99 -28.72 -4.20
CA PHE A 379 -4.26 -29.60 -5.10
C PHE A 379 -5.18 -30.55 -5.88
N THR A 380 -6.45 -30.65 -5.51
CA THR A 380 -7.42 -31.54 -6.15
C THR A 380 -7.97 -31.01 -7.48
N ASP A 381 -7.86 -29.70 -7.70
CA ASP A 381 -8.25 -29.02 -8.94
C ASP A 381 -7.11 -28.95 -9.98
N LEU A 382 -5.88 -29.25 -9.58
CA LEU A 382 -4.74 -29.34 -10.50
C LEU A 382 -4.84 -30.59 -11.37
N ASP A 383 -4.45 -30.47 -12.65
CA ASP A 383 -4.50 -31.55 -13.63
C ASP A 383 -4.04 -32.88 -13.03
N LYS A 384 -5.00 -33.81 -12.90
CA LYS A 384 -4.85 -35.14 -12.29
C LYS A 384 -3.71 -35.95 -12.90
N THR A 385 -3.27 -35.62 -14.11
CA THR A 385 -2.17 -36.30 -14.80
C THR A 385 -0.80 -35.92 -14.23
N LEU A 386 -0.65 -34.69 -13.69
CA LEU A 386 0.59 -34.18 -13.10
C LEU A 386 0.62 -34.45 -11.59
N THR A 387 -0.49 -34.25 -10.88
CA THR A 387 -0.58 -34.45 -9.42
C THR A 387 -0.53 -35.92 -8.99
N SER A 388 -1.08 -36.85 -9.79
CA SER A 388 -1.08 -38.28 -9.46
C SER A 388 0.30 -38.96 -9.42
N LYS A 389 1.36 -38.26 -9.85
CA LYS A 389 2.74 -38.77 -9.87
C LYS A 389 3.67 -38.08 -8.85
N LEU A 390 3.21 -37.02 -8.21
CA LEU A 390 4.01 -36.24 -7.28
C LEU A 390 3.75 -36.76 -5.87
N ASN A 391 4.78 -37.31 -5.22
CA ASN A 391 4.68 -37.86 -3.87
C ASN A 391 4.28 -36.76 -2.88
N PHE A 392 2.99 -36.67 -2.57
CA PHE A 392 2.46 -35.77 -1.54
C PHE A 392 2.95 -36.22 -0.16
N GLN A 393 3.41 -35.26 0.63
CA GLN A 393 3.79 -35.44 2.02
C GLN A 393 2.84 -34.61 2.89
N GLU A 394 2.10 -35.31 3.74
CA GLU A 394 1.31 -34.65 4.78
C GLU A 394 2.24 -33.98 5.79
N VAL A 395 1.91 -32.75 6.14
CA VAL A 395 2.61 -31.94 7.13
C VAL A 395 1.87 -32.08 8.45
N ASP A 396 2.56 -32.60 9.47
CA ASP A 396 2.00 -32.73 10.81
C ASP A 396 1.85 -31.35 11.46
N SER A 397 0.76 -31.15 12.20
CA SER A 397 0.60 -30.00 13.09
C SER A 397 1.70 -30.04 14.16
N ILE A 398 2.42 -28.94 14.35
CA ILE A 398 3.44 -28.86 15.40
C ILE A 398 2.73 -28.78 16.77
N GLU A 399 2.65 -29.90 17.50
CA GLU A 399 1.92 -30.01 18.77
C GLU A 399 2.79 -30.18 20.03
N ASP A 400 4.12 -30.08 19.95
CA ASP A 400 4.96 -30.30 21.13
C ASP A 400 5.34 -29.02 21.89
N GLU A 401 5.03 -28.98 23.19
CA GLU A 401 5.60 -28.04 24.16
C GLU A 401 7.12 -28.31 24.29
N MET A 402 7.92 -27.59 23.50
CA MET A 402 9.38 -27.62 23.60
C MET A 402 9.92 -26.50 24.49
N ASN A 403 11.12 -26.73 25.03
CA ASN A 403 11.83 -25.73 25.82
C ASN A 403 12.19 -24.53 24.92
N VAL A 404 11.60 -23.38 25.21
CA VAL A 404 11.76 -22.14 24.43
C VAL A 404 13.12 -21.51 24.76
N PRO A 405 13.90 -21.05 23.75
CA PRO A 405 15.13 -20.33 23.98
C PRO A 405 14.92 -19.13 24.91
N ILE A 406 15.88 -18.86 25.79
CA ILE A 406 15.75 -17.86 26.85
C ILE A 406 15.42 -16.47 26.28
N GLU A 407 16.11 -16.06 25.21
CA GLU A 407 15.91 -14.74 24.61
C GLU A 407 14.55 -14.63 23.92
N LEU A 408 14.12 -15.69 23.22
CA LEU A 408 12.79 -15.74 22.61
C LEU A 408 11.67 -15.76 23.66
N SER A 409 11.86 -16.48 24.77
CA SER A 409 10.91 -16.51 25.89
C SER A 409 10.72 -15.14 26.54
N LYS A 410 11.82 -14.40 26.79
CA LYS A 410 11.76 -13.02 27.29
C LYS A 410 11.03 -12.10 26.30
N ALA A 411 11.34 -12.22 25.01
CA ALA A 411 10.71 -11.41 23.97
C ALA A 411 9.20 -11.65 23.86
N PHE A 412 8.74 -12.90 24.01
CA PHE A 412 7.31 -13.21 24.07
C PHE A 412 6.62 -12.56 25.29
N ALA A 413 7.25 -12.59 26.46
CA ALA A 413 6.71 -11.94 27.65
C ALA A 413 6.58 -10.42 27.45
N GLU A 414 7.64 -9.76 26.97
CA GLU A 414 7.64 -8.31 26.72
C GLU A 414 6.64 -7.90 25.63
N TYR A 415 6.56 -8.66 24.53
CA TYR A 415 5.54 -8.46 23.49
C TYR A 415 4.12 -8.60 24.06
N GLY A 416 3.89 -9.60 24.93
CA GLY A 416 2.60 -9.82 25.59
C GLY A 416 2.18 -8.62 26.46
N GLU A 417 3.10 -8.09 27.26
CA GLU A 417 2.87 -6.91 28.09
C GLU A 417 2.53 -5.68 27.24
N LEU A 418 3.33 -5.40 26.20
CA LEU A 418 3.10 -4.25 25.33
C LEU A 418 1.77 -4.35 24.56
N LYS A 419 1.43 -5.55 24.07
CA LYS A 419 0.15 -5.83 23.42
C LYS A 419 -1.02 -5.55 24.37
N GLN A 420 -0.91 -5.95 25.64
CA GLN A 420 -1.93 -5.68 26.64
C GLN A 420 -2.10 -4.18 26.89
N VAL A 421 -1.00 -3.43 27.02
CA VAL A 421 -1.04 -1.96 27.18
C VAL A 421 -1.71 -1.28 25.98
N ILE A 422 -1.33 -1.66 24.75
CA ILE A 422 -1.94 -1.12 23.52
C ILE A 422 -3.44 -1.43 23.47
N SER A 423 -3.84 -2.65 23.82
CA SER A 423 -5.26 -3.05 23.85
C SER A 423 -6.05 -2.23 24.86
N GLN A 424 -5.54 -2.09 26.09
CA GLN A 424 -6.18 -1.30 27.15
C GLN A 424 -6.34 0.17 26.76
N GLN A 425 -5.30 0.79 26.20
CA GLN A 425 -5.39 2.18 25.72
C GLN A 425 -6.39 2.33 24.58
N SER A 426 -6.40 1.38 23.63
CA SER A 426 -7.38 1.36 22.54
C SER A 426 -8.82 1.27 23.06
N GLU A 427 -9.07 0.40 24.03
CA GLU A 427 -10.40 0.26 24.68
C GLU A 427 -10.81 1.53 25.42
N GLN A 428 -9.90 2.11 26.22
CA GLN A 428 -10.16 3.38 26.90
C GLN A 428 -10.48 4.51 25.91
N CYS A 429 -9.74 4.59 24.80
CA CYS A 429 -9.98 5.60 23.77
C CYS A 429 -11.27 5.37 22.99
N ALA A 430 -11.63 4.12 22.73
CA ALA A 430 -12.93 3.78 22.15
C ALA A 430 -14.07 4.20 23.10
N ASP A 431 -13.90 4.00 24.40
CA ASP A 431 -14.85 4.39 25.44
C ASP A 431 -14.99 5.91 25.57
N ILE A 432 -13.89 6.66 25.54
CA ILE A 432 -13.91 8.13 25.54
C ILE A 432 -14.63 8.64 24.29
N THR A 433 -14.25 8.14 23.12
CA THR A 433 -14.89 8.51 21.84
C THR A 433 -16.39 8.20 21.87
N ARG A 434 -16.79 7.06 22.45
CA ARG A 434 -18.19 6.68 22.64
C ARG A 434 -18.91 7.63 23.60
N LYS A 435 -18.30 7.97 24.73
CA LYS A 435 -18.87 8.92 25.72
C LYS A 435 -19.07 10.30 25.09
N GLU A 436 -18.13 10.79 24.28
CA GLU A 436 -18.26 12.06 23.55
C GLU A 436 -19.41 12.03 22.54
N LYS A 437 -19.44 11.00 21.68
CA LYS A 437 -20.54 10.80 20.73
C LYS A 437 -21.90 10.69 21.41
N ASN A 438 -21.98 10.00 22.54
CA ASN A 438 -23.21 9.88 23.32
C ASN A 438 -23.65 11.22 23.93
N LYS A 439 -22.72 12.08 24.39
CA LYS A 439 -23.06 13.44 24.85
C LYS A 439 -23.66 14.29 23.72
N GLU A 440 -23.20 14.02 22.49
CA GLU A 440 -23.75 14.62 21.29
C GLU A 440 -25.06 13.94 20.83
N GLY A 441 -25.50 12.86 21.46
CA GLY A 441 -26.72 12.13 21.07
C GLY A 441 -26.56 11.25 19.83
N PHE A 442 -25.32 10.92 19.43
CA PHE A 442 -25.07 9.94 18.39
C PHE A 442 -25.18 8.51 18.95
N GLU A 443 -25.73 7.62 18.16
CA GLU A 443 -25.85 6.21 18.49
C GLU A 443 -24.62 5.41 18.02
N PRO A 444 -24.25 4.32 18.73
CA PRO A 444 -23.17 3.45 18.30
C PRO A 444 -23.45 2.77 16.95
N ALA A 445 -22.39 2.50 16.19
CA ALA A 445 -22.48 1.80 14.90
C ALA A 445 -23.22 0.45 15.00
N LYS A 446 -23.13 -0.26 16.14
CA LYS A 446 -23.89 -1.49 16.37
C LYS A 446 -25.41 -1.26 16.30
N LYS A 447 -25.93 -0.22 16.96
CA LYS A 447 -27.36 0.10 16.90
C LYS A 447 -27.83 0.47 15.49
N MET A 448 -26.97 1.15 14.73
CA MET A 448 -27.22 1.44 13.32
C MET A 448 -27.38 0.13 12.50
N HIS A 449 -26.49 -0.85 12.71
CA HIS A 449 -26.57 -2.15 12.05
C HIS A 449 -27.78 -2.98 12.51
N ASP A 450 -28.09 -2.96 13.81
CA ASP A 450 -29.25 -3.65 14.37
C ASP A 450 -30.54 -3.11 13.75
N LEU A 451 -30.66 -1.77 13.63
CA LEU A 451 -31.82 -1.11 13.00
C LEU A 451 -31.94 -1.44 11.51
N ILE A 452 -30.83 -1.38 10.75
CA ILE A 452 -30.83 -1.77 9.33
C ILE A 452 -31.30 -3.22 9.16
N SER A 453 -30.84 -4.11 10.04
CA SER A 453 -31.20 -5.53 10.01
C SER A 453 -32.67 -5.76 10.38
N GLU A 454 -33.19 -5.03 11.37
CA GLU A 454 -34.59 -5.07 11.78
C GLU A 454 -35.52 -4.66 10.62
N ILE A 455 -35.25 -3.51 10.00
CA ILE A 455 -36.05 -3.00 8.87
C ILE A 455 -35.98 -3.95 7.67
N LYS A 456 -34.78 -4.48 7.37
CA LYS A 456 -34.59 -5.47 6.29
C LYS A 456 -35.46 -6.71 6.48
N ASN A 457 -35.70 -7.15 7.71
CA ASN A 457 -36.49 -8.35 8.00
C ASN A 457 -37.99 -8.08 8.06
N ASN A 458 -38.41 -6.85 8.36
CA ASN A 458 -39.79 -6.52 8.69
C ASN A 458 -40.51 -5.67 7.63
N SER A 459 -39.79 -5.06 6.68
CA SER A 459 -40.34 -4.11 5.71
C SER A 459 -40.16 -4.55 4.27
N LYS A 460 -41.13 -4.21 3.43
CA LYS A 460 -41.05 -4.35 1.96
C LYS A 460 -40.53 -3.07 1.27
N HIS A 461 -40.47 -1.95 2.01
CA HIS A 461 -40.04 -0.63 1.52
C HIS A 461 -38.77 -0.20 2.26
N ILE A 462 -37.77 -1.10 2.25
CA ILE A 462 -36.54 -0.97 3.04
C ILE A 462 -35.81 0.34 2.71
N ALA A 463 -35.72 0.68 1.43
CA ALA A 463 -34.95 1.82 0.96
C ALA A 463 -35.55 3.15 1.44
N GLU A 464 -36.87 3.32 1.26
CA GLU A 464 -37.61 4.52 1.65
C GLU A 464 -37.66 4.65 3.18
N GLU A 465 -37.91 3.57 3.90
CA GLU A 465 -37.99 3.59 5.37
C GLU A 465 -36.66 3.96 6.01
N LEU A 466 -35.54 3.39 5.52
CA LEU A 466 -34.22 3.76 6.00
C LEU A 466 -33.89 5.22 5.71
N HIS A 467 -34.22 5.72 4.51
CA HIS A 467 -33.99 7.12 4.14
C HIS A 467 -34.82 8.09 4.99
N GLN A 468 -36.09 7.77 5.27
CA GLN A 468 -36.97 8.59 6.12
C GLN A 468 -36.49 8.69 7.57
N ILE A 469 -35.83 7.64 8.10
CA ILE A 469 -35.24 7.69 9.44
C ILE A 469 -33.96 8.54 9.43
N ASP A 470 -33.00 8.20 8.57
CA ASP A 470 -31.82 9.02 8.29
C ASP A 470 -31.23 8.55 6.95
N PRO A 471 -31.02 9.44 5.97
CA PRO A 471 -30.48 9.09 4.65
C PRO A 471 -29.12 8.37 4.69
N LEU A 472 -28.35 8.50 5.79
CA LEU A 472 -27.13 7.71 6.02
C LEU A 472 -27.41 6.20 6.17
N LEU A 473 -28.53 5.80 6.77
CA LEU A 473 -28.90 4.40 6.95
C LEU A 473 -29.13 3.72 5.59
N TYR A 474 -29.85 4.39 4.69
CA TYR A 474 -30.03 3.93 3.32
C TYR A 474 -28.68 3.76 2.63
N GLN A 475 -27.78 4.74 2.72
CA GLN A 475 -26.45 4.63 2.11
C GLN A 475 -25.66 3.42 2.63
N LYS A 476 -25.69 3.16 3.95
CA LYS A 476 -25.01 2.00 4.55
C LYS A 476 -25.62 0.69 4.08
N TRP A 477 -26.94 0.58 4.07
CA TRP A 477 -27.65 -0.60 3.59
C TRP A 477 -27.42 -0.86 2.09
N ASN A 478 -27.53 0.18 1.25
CA ASN A 478 -27.33 0.08 -0.18
C ASN A 478 -25.90 -0.39 -0.50
N HIS A 479 -24.90 0.17 0.20
CA HIS A 479 -23.51 -0.27 0.08
C HIS A 479 -23.31 -1.75 0.47
N GLN A 480 -24.00 -2.23 1.51
CA GLN A 480 -23.90 -3.62 1.98
C GLN A 480 -24.61 -4.64 1.09
N ASN A 481 -25.73 -4.27 0.46
CA ASN A 481 -26.54 -5.19 -0.36
C ASN A 481 -26.22 -5.12 -1.85
N ARG A 482 -25.19 -4.35 -2.22
CA ARG A 482 -24.69 -4.33 -3.59
C ARG A 482 -24.06 -5.67 -3.94
N VAL A 483 -24.58 -6.28 -5.01
CA VAL A 483 -23.87 -7.35 -5.72
C VAL A 483 -22.62 -6.71 -6.30
N ARG A 484 -21.43 -7.16 -5.87
CA ARG A 484 -20.20 -6.82 -6.58
C ARG A 484 -20.34 -7.44 -7.96
N GLU A 485 -20.51 -6.61 -9.00
CA GLU A 485 -20.36 -7.12 -10.35
C GLU A 485 -18.93 -7.69 -10.48
N ASN A 486 -18.82 -8.91 -10.97
CA ASN A 486 -17.54 -9.55 -11.23
C ASN A 486 -16.84 -8.76 -12.36
N GLY A 487 -16.05 -7.76 -11.98
CA GLY A 487 -15.23 -7.01 -12.92
C GLY A 487 -14.18 -7.94 -13.54
N LYS A 488 -14.18 -8.04 -14.88
CA LYS A 488 -12.98 -8.22 -15.69
C LYS A 488 -13.28 -8.01 -17.18
N LYS A 489 -13.05 -6.78 -17.63
CA LYS A 489 -12.27 -6.53 -18.85
C LYS A 489 -11.14 -5.58 -18.45
N ILE A 490 -9.92 -5.90 -18.85
CA ILE A 490 -8.68 -5.20 -18.46
C ILE A 490 -7.96 -4.64 -19.69
N GLU A 491 -8.62 -4.66 -20.85
CA GLU A 491 -7.99 -4.35 -22.13
C GLU A 491 -7.64 -2.87 -22.20
N LEU A 492 -8.57 -1.99 -21.79
CA LEU A 492 -8.27 -0.56 -21.69
C LEU A 492 -7.11 -0.32 -20.72
N ILE A 493 -7.12 -0.98 -19.56
CA ILE A 493 -6.06 -0.83 -18.55
C ILE A 493 -4.70 -1.25 -19.14
N ASN A 494 -4.65 -2.34 -19.91
CA ASN A 494 -3.43 -2.79 -20.59
C ASN A 494 -2.96 -1.79 -21.65
N LEU A 495 -3.86 -1.29 -22.49
CA LEU A 495 -3.54 -0.28 -23.50
C LEU A 495 -2.97 0.99 -22.85
N LEU A 496 -3.59 1.47 -21.77
CA LEU A 496 -3.15 2.65 -21.03
C LEU A 496 -1.80 2.42 -20.33
N ARG A 497 -1.57 1.25 -19.73
CA ARG A 497 -0.27 0.87 -19.14
C ARG A 497 0.84 0.80 -20.18
N ASN A 498 0.52 0.33 -21.37
CA ASN A 498 1.43 0.26 -22.51
C ASN A 498 1.58 1.60 -23.26
N LYS A 499 0.93 2.69 -22.79
CA LYS A 499 0.96 4.04 -23.38
C LYS A 499 0.42 4.07 -24.83
N GLN A 500 -0.46 3.14 -25.17
CA GLN A 500 -1.13 3.02 -26.47
C GLN A 500 -2.38 3.91 -26.48
N TYR A 501 -2.18 5.23 -26.39
CA TYR A 501 -3.27 6.19 -26.16
C TYR A 501 -4.24 6.34 -27.34
N SER A 502 -3.75 6.18 -28.59
CA SER A 502 -4.60 6.24 -29.78
C SER A 502 -5.54 5.04 -29.80
N GLU A 503 -5.01 3.84 -29.56
CA GLU A 503 -5.76 2.60 -29.50
C GLU A 503 -6.72 2.56 -28.31
N ALA A 504 -6.32 3.15 -27.17
CA ALA A 504 -7.20 3.33 -26.02
C ALA A 504 -8.38 4.27 -26.34
N SER A 505 -8.14 5.35 -27.09
CA SER A 505 -9.18 6.26 -27.56
C SER A 505 -10.15 5.55 -28.52
N ASP A 506 -9.64 4.76 -29.47
CA ASP A 506 -10.49 3.99 -30.38
C ASP A 506 -11.30 2.93 -29.60
N TYR A 507 -10.69 2.30 -28.60
CA TYR A 507 -11.32 1.29 -27.77
C TYR A 507 -12.53 1.85 -27.00
N VAL A 508 -12.36 2.98 -26.31
CA VAL A 508 -13.41 3.60 -25.49
C VAL A 508 -14.54 4.19 -26.33
N SER A 509 -14.26 4.54 -27.59
CA SER A 509 -15.27 4.99 -28.56
C SER A 509 -16.04 3.83 -29.22
N ALA A 510 -15.59 2.59 -29.06
CA ALA A 510 -16.20 1.42 -29.69
C ALA A 510 -16.79 0.40 -28.71
N ASN A 511 -16.44 0.48 -27.41
CA ASN A 511 -16.80 -0.52 -26.41
C ASN A 511 -17.32 0.15 -25.12
N SER A 512 -18.37 -0.43 -24.53
CA SER A 512 -18.76 -0.11 -23.15
C SER A 512 -17.69 -0.57 -22.18
N LEU A 513 -17.30 0.32 -21.26
CA LEU A 513 -16.27 0.03 -20.26
C LEU A 513 -16.84 -0.77 -19.11
N SER A 514 -16.04 -1.71 -18.59
CA SER A 514 -16.31 -2.31 -17.29
C SER A 514 -16.20 -1.27 -16.17
N GLN A 515 -16.74 -1.59 -14.99
CA GLN A 515 -16.65 -0.72 -13.83
C GLN A 515 -15.20 -0.44 -13.42
N ASP A 516 -14.31 -1.44 -13.51
CA ASP A 516 -12.89 -1.30 -13.19
C ASP A 516 -12.15 -0.39 -14.19
N GLU A 517 -12.39 -0.59 -15.49
CA GLU A 517 -11.83 0.27 -16.56
C GLU A 517 -12.32 1.72 -16.42
N THR A 518 -13.59 1.91 -16.10
CA THR A 518 -14.19 3.22 -15.85
C THR A 518 -13.53 3.92 -14.67
N ASN A 519 -13.39 3.23 -13.53
CA ASN A 519 -12.77 3.80 -12.33
C ASN A 519 -11.29 4.14 -12.58
N TYR A 520 -10.57 3.26 -13.29
CA TYR A 520 -9.18 3.47 -13.66
C TYR A 520 -9.02 4.71 -14.54
N LEU A 521 -9.80 4.81 -15.63
CA LEU A 521 -9.73 5.95 -16.53
C LEU A 521 -10.15 7.25 -15.84
N PHE A 522 -11.19 7.22 -15.00
CA PHE A 522 -11.63 8.39 -14.22
C PHE A 522 -10.51 8.91 -13.32
N LEU A 523 -9.88 8.03 -12.53
CA LEU A 523 -8.76 8.40 -11.66
C LEU A 523 -7.63 9.06 -12.44
N HIS A 524 -7.20 8.44 -13.54
CA HIS A 524 -6.10 8.96 -14.36
C HIS A 524 -6.46 10.26 -15.09
N ALA A 525 -7.72 10.45 -15.50
CA ALA A 525 -8.17 11.73 -16.06
C ALA A 525 -8.07 12.88 -15.04
N LEU A 526 -8.30 12.62 -13.76
CA LEU A 526 -8.14 13.62 -12.70
C LEU A 526 -6.67 13.91 -12.34
N GLN A 527 -5.80 12.90 -12.40
CA GLN A 527 -4.39 13.03 -11.99
C GLN A 527 -3.48 13.52 -13.12
N GLU A 528 -3.71 13.04 -14.34
CA GLU A 528 -2.92 13.29 -15.54
C GLU A 528 -3.80 13.86 -16.65
N THR A 529 -4.48 14.97 -16.34
CA THR A 529 -5.48 15.59 -17.21
C THR A 529 -4.97 15.84 -18.63
N ASP A 530 -3.71 16.22 -18.82
CA ASP A 530 -3.12 16.45 -20.15
C ASP A 530 -3.11 15.23 -21.08
N VAL A 531 -3.19 14.01 -20.52
CA VAL A 531 -3.01 12.76 -21.27
C VAL A 531 -4.32 12.00 -21.40
N TYR A 532 -5.09 11.90 -20.31
CA TYR A 532 -6.20 10.95 -20.22
C TYR A 532 -7.57 11.57 -20.47
N ILE A 533 -7.70 12.91 -20.43
CA ILE A 533 -9.02 13.55 -20.57
C ILE A 533 -9.62 13.38 -21.96
N ASP A 534 -8.80 13.41 -23.01
CA ASP A 534 -9.27 13.22 -24.37
C ASP A 534 -9.82 11.79 -24.54
N ILE A 535 -9.18 10.81 -23.92
CA ILE A 535 -9.64 9.41 -23.88
C ILE A 535 -10.94 9.31 -23.04
N TRP A 536 -11.01 9.98 -21.89
CA TRP A 536 -12.22 10.02 -21.07
C TRP A 536 -13.44 10.58 -21.82
N ASN A 537 -13.23 11.66 -22.56
CA ASN A 537 -14.27 12.34 -23.34
C ASN A 537 -14.65 11.57 -24.61
N ALA A 538 -13.80 10.66 -25.09
CA ALA A 538 -14.07 9.83 -26.27
C ALA A 538 -15.04 8.65 -25.99
N ARG A 539 -15.44 8.43 -24.74
CA ARG A 539 -16.36 7.34 -24.37
C ARG A 539 -17.73 7.49 -25.02
N THR A 540 -18.19 6.43 -25.68
CA THR A 540 -19.55 6.37 -26.27
C THR A 540 -20.62 5.89 -25.31
N ASP A 541 -20.24 5.12 -24.28
CA ASP A 541 -21.14 4.65 -23.23
C ASP A 541 -20.62 5.11 -21.86
N SER A 542 -21.50 5.77 -21.11
CA SER A 542 -21.16 6.44 -19.85
C SER A 542 -21.46 5.54 -18.67
N THR A 543 -20.68 4.46 -18.51
CA THR A 543 -20.63 3.76 -17.23
C THR A 543 -20.22 4.76 -16.15
N PRO A 544 -21.02 4.97 -15.09
CA PRO A 544 -20.66 5.86 -13.99
C PRO A 544 -19.48 5.32 -13.18
N PRO A 545 -18.58 6.18 -12.65
CA PRO A 545 -17.62 5.75 -11.63
C PRO A 545 -18.32 5.23 -10.38
N ASN A 546 -17.70 4.30 -9.66
CA ASN A 546 -18.26 3.73 -8.43
C ASN A 546 -18.54 4.78 -7.36
N ASN A 547 -17.65 5.78 -7.29
CA ASN A 547 -17.74 6.93 -6.41
C ASN A 547 -16.77 8.01 -6.91
N PHE A 548 -16.94 9.23 -6.40
CA PHE A 548 -16.05 10.34 -6.70
C PHE A 548 -15.00 10.62 -5.60
N TYR A 549 -14.57 9.60 -4.85
CA TYR A 549 -13.65 9.79 -3.73
C TYR A 549 -12.37 10.53 -4.14
N TYR A 550 -11.80 10.22 -5.30
CA TYR A 550 -10.57 10.84 -5.79
C TYR A 550 -10.73 12.31 -6.19
N PHE A 551 -11.94 12.72 -6.57
CA PHE A 551 -12.24 14.12 -6.89
C PHE A 551 -12.07 15.06 -5.69
N ASN A 552 -12.16 14.54 -4.46
CA ASN A 552 -11.87 15.31 -3.23
C ASN A 552 -10.46 15.94 -3.18
N SER A 553 -9.53 15.44 -4.01
CA SER A 553 -8.14 15.90 -4.04
C SER A 553 -7.83 16.83 -5.22
N VAL A 554 -8.81 17.09 -6.09
CA VAL A 554 -8.65 17.96 -7.26
C VAL A 554 -8.45 19.41 -6.80
N THR A 555 -7.36 20.01 -7.28
CA THR A 555 -7.04 21.43 -7.10
C THR A 555 -7.87 22.32 -8.03
N ILE A 556 -7.95 23.62 -7.76
CA ILE A 556 -8.65 24.55 -8.64
C ILE A 556 -8.00 24.62 -10.02
N GLU A 557 -6.68 24.48 -10.12
CA GLU A 557 -5.94 24.42 -11.39
C GLU A 557 -6.32 23.18 -12.20
N GLN A 558 -6.38 22.01 -11.56
CA GLN A 558 -6.81 20.77 -12.21
C GLN A 558 -8.27 20.85 -12.65
N ALA A 559 -9.16 21.39 -11.81
CA ALA A 559 -10.57 21.57 -12.17
C ALA A 559 -10.73 22.48 -13.39
N LYS A 560 -9.98 23.60 -13.47
CA LYS A 560 -9.94 24.47 -14.65
C LYS A 560 -9.41 23.73 -15.88
N GLY A 561 -8.33 22.98 -15.74
CA GLY A 561 -7.77 22.17 -16.84
C GLY A 561 -8.73 21.11 -17.37
N LEU A 562 -9.56 20.51 -16.50
CA LEU A 562 -10.63 19.58 -16.87
C LEU A 562 -11.75 20.32 -17.64
N TYR A 563 -12.18 21.49 -17.13
CA TYR A 563 -13.20 22.31 -17.79
C TYR A 563 -12.79 22.78 -19.18
N ASP A 564 -11.57 23.31 -19.32
CA ASP A 564 -11.04 23.82 -20.59
C ASP A 564 -10.94 22.73 -21.66
N ARG A 565 -10.93 21.46 -21.25
CA ARG A 565 -10.90 20.29 -22.14
C ARG A 565 -12.23 19.57 -22.26
N GLY A 566 -13.33 20.18 -21.80
CA GLY A 566 -14.68 19.67 -22.01
C GLY A 566 -15.08 18.51 -21.10
N PHE A 567 -14.45 18.36 -19.93
CA PHE A 567 -14.91 17.42 -18.92
C PHE A 567 -16.34 17.77 -18.46
N ASP A 568 -17.22 16.77 -18.41
CA ASP A 568 -18.58 16.94 -17.91
C ASP A 568 -18.63 16.92 -16.37
N PHE A 569 -18.87 18.08 -15.76
CA PHE A 569 -19.03 18.17 -14.30
C PHE A 569 -20.41 17.77 -13.78
N ASN A 570 -21.40 17.53 -14.65
CA ASN A 570 -22.72 17.02 -14.26
C ASN A 570 -22.76 15.50 -14.12
N LEU A 571 -21.62 14.82 -14.30
CA LEU A 571 -21.47 13.40 -14.01
C LEU A 571 -22.00 13.06 -12.62
N LYS A 572 -22.72 11.93 -12.56
CA LYS A 572 -23.14 11.29 -11.32
C LYS A 572 -22.36 10.01 -11.13
N ASP A 573 -22.04 9.67 -9.90
CA ASP A 573 -21.49 8.35 -9.60
C ASP A 573 -22.58 7.28 -9.62
N HIS A 574 -22.21 6.02 -9.43
CA HIS A 574 -23.13 4.90 -9.40
C HIS A 574 -24.14 4.98 -8.22
N GLU A 575 -23.96 5.90 -7.27
CA GLU A 575 -24.90 6.22 -6.17
C GLU A 575 -25.74 7.48 -6.46
N GLY A 576 -25.63 8.06 -7.66
CA GLY A 576 -26.31 9.28 -8.05
C GLY A 576 -25.74 10.55 -7.39
N SER A 577 -24.61 10.48 -6.68
CA SER A 577 -23.98 11.65 -6.07
C SER A 577 -23.29 12.50 -7.13
N SER A 578 -23.39 13.82 -7.05
CA SER A 578 -22.66 14.73 -7.94
C SER A 578 -21.22 14.98 -7.51
N LEU A 579 -20.45 15.56 -8.42
CA LEU A 579 -19.13 16.13 -8.12
C LEU A 579 -19.20 17.31 -7.15
N LEU A 580 -20.31 18.06 -7.15
CA LEU A 580 -20.55 19.16 -6.21
C LEU A 580 -20.58 18.64 -4.77
N ALA A 581 -21.29 17.53 -4.51
CA ALA A 581 -21.42 16.91 -3.19
C ALA A 581 -20.09 16.39 -2.59
N VAL A 582 -19.11 16.03 -3.42
CA VAL A 582 -17.78 15.63 -2.96
C VAL A 582 -16.78 16.78 -2.89
N SER A 583 -17.01 17.89 -3.60
CA SER A 583 -16.08 19.03 -3.60
C SER A 583 -16.02 19.84 -2.29
N LEU A 584 -16.80 19.48 -1.26
CA LEU A 584 -16.90 20.18 0.04
C LEU A 584 -15.58 20.32 0.82
N LYS A 585 -14.51 19.64 0.41
CA LYS A 585 -13.17 19.83 0.99
C LYS A 585 -12.41 21.03 0.42
N SER A 586 -12.75 21.48 -0.79
CA SER A 586 -12.12 22.59 -1.47
C SER A 586 -13.17 23.66 -1.82
N GLU A 587 -13.20 24.73 -1.03
CA GLU A 587 -14.16 25.83 -1.24
C GLU A 587 -14.01 26.49 -2.61
N GLU A 588 -12.80 26.53 -3.17
CA GLU A 588 -12.54 27.09 -4.50
C GLU A 588 -13.12 26.24 -5.62
N VAL A 589 -12.95 24.92 -5.53
CA VAL A 589 -13.53 23.97 -6.51
C VAL A 589 -15.04 23.97 -6.36
N PHE A 590 -15.56 23.92 -5.14
CA PHE A 590 -17.00 24.02 -4.89
C PHE A 590 -17.59 25.27 -5.55
N LYS A 591 -16.97 26.44 -5.33
CA LYS A 591 -17.38 27.71 -5.94
C LYS A 591 -17.39 27.64 -7.47
N MET A 592 -16.36 27.05 -8.06
CA MET A 592 -16.28 26.87 -9.51
C MET A 592 -17.45 26.02 -10.01
N LEU A 593 -17.74 24.88 -9.36
CA LEU A 593 -18.83 24.00 -9.78
C LEU A 593 -20.21 24.67 -9.65
N ILE A 594 -20.43 25.47 -8.61
CA ILE A 594 -21.62 26.33 -8.49
C ILE A 594 -21.70 27.30 -9.66
N GLY A 595 -20.60 27.97 -10.00
CA GLY A 595 -20.53 28.90 -11.14
C GLY A 595 -20.70 28.23 -12.50
N LEU A 596 -20.48 26.93 -12.60
CA LEU A 596 -20.74 26.10 -13.78
C LEU A 596 -22.16 25.52 -13.79
N GLU A 597 -23.02 25.91 -12.86
CA GLU A 597 -24.40 25.44 -12.73
C GLU A 597 -24.51 23.90 -12.63
N VAL A 598 -23.54 23.26 -11.97
CA VAL A 598 -23.59 21.81 -11.71
C VAL A 598 -24.81 21.48 -10.86
N THR A 599 -25.66 20.61 -11.36
CA THR A 599 -26.95 20.29 -10.74
C THR A 599 -26.80 19.22 -9.65
N GLU A 600 -27.61 19.32 -8.60
CA GLU A 600 -27.80 18.27 -7.58
C GLU A 600 -29.22 17.70 -7.69
N ASP A 601 -29.34 16.39 -7.47
CA ASP A 601 -30.64 15.74 -7.33
C ASP A 601 -30.95 15.57 -5.84
N PHE A 602 -31.86 16.41 -5.35
CA PHE A 602 -32.37 16.38 -3.96
C PHE A 602 -33.53 15.40 -3.77
N THR A 603 -33.99 14.71 -4.82
CA THR A 603 -35.11 13.76 -4.75
C THR A 603 -34.66 12.31 -4.58
N ARG A 604 -33.36 12.05 -4.72
CA ARG A 604 -32.79 10.71 -4.60
C ARG A 604 -32.75 10.22 -3.16
N LEU A 605 -32.84 8.92 -2.98
CA LEU A 605 -32.59 8.30 -1.68
C LEU A 605 -31.11 8.43 -1.28
N GLY A 606 -30.89 8.71 0.00
CA GLY A 606 -29.57 8.89 0.59
C GLY A 606 -29.21 10.34 0.82
N ARG A 607 -28.04 10.60 1.43
CA ARG A 607 -27.65 11.96 1.79
C ARG A 607 -27.41 12.81 0.55
N ASP A 608 -28.19 13.87 0.44
CA ASP A 608 -28.03 14.92 -0.56
C ASP A 608 -26.89 15.89 -0.19
N LEU A 609 -26.73 16.95 -0.98
CA LEU A 609 -25.74 17.99 -0.74
C LEU A 609 -26.02 18.78 0.55
N PHE A 610 -27.28 19.08 0.86
CA PHE A 610 -27.63 19.93 2.00
C PHE A 610 -27.38 19.20 3.34
N ASP A 611 -27.72 17.91 3.42
CA ASP A 611 -27.32 17.02 4.51
C ASP A 611 -25.82 17.08 4.80
N ARG A 612 -25.00 16.97 3.73
CA ARG A 612 -23.54 16.95 3.84
C ARG A 612 -22.97 18.29 4.28
N VAL A 613 -23.55 19.39 3.80
CA VAL A 613 -23.12 20.74 4.17
C VAL A 613 -23.49 21.05 5.62
N LEU A 614 -24.66 20.61 6.10
CA LEU A 614 -25.05 20.71 7.52
C LEU A 614 -24.14 19.84 8.41
N ASP A 615 -23.85 18.61 8.01
CA ASP A 615 -22.91 17.72 8.70
C ASP A 615 -21.49 18.33 8.79
N LYS A 616 -21.02 18.97 7.70
CA LYS A 616 -19.75 19.70 7.67
C LYS A 616 -19.77 20.90 8.60
N SER A 617 -20.84 21.70 8.55
CA SER A 617 -20.98 22.89 9.40
C SER A 617 -20.93 22.51 10.88
N TYR A 618 -21.63 21.45 11.26
CA TYR A 618 -21.58 20.90 12.62
C TYR A 618 -20.17 20.42 13.00
N LYS A 619 -19.49 19.71 12.08
CA LYS A 619 -18.13 19.21 12.32
C LYS A 619 -17.12 20.34 12.54
N GLU A 620 -17.29 21.44 11.82
CA GLU A 620 -16.38 22.59 11.87
C GLU A 620 -16.78 23.62 12.93
N GLY A 621 -17.98 23.49 13.50
CA GLY A 621 -18.54 24.43 14.48
C GLY A 621 -18.86 25.81 13.92
N LYS A 622 -18.96 25.91 12.59
CA LYS A 622 -19.25 27.14 11.83
C LYS A 622 -20.03 26.79 10.58
N LEU A 623 -20.91 27.67 10.10
CA LEU A 623 -21.60 27.46 8.82
C LEU A 623 -20.60 27.38 7.65
N PHE A 624 -20.88 26.45 6.73
CA PHE A 624 -20.14 26.37 5.48
C PHE A 624 -20.34 27.65 4.65
N SER A 625 -19.26 28.16 4.04
CA SER A 625 -19.25 29.44 3.34
C SER A 625 -20.33 29.58 2.25
N TYR A 626 -20.74 28.48 1.61
CA TYR A 626 -21.75 28.46 0.55
C TYR A 626 -23.11 27.86 0.98
N ILE A 627 -23.39 27.85 2.29
CA ILE A 627 -24.65 27.31 2.82
C ILE A 627 -25.88 28.03 2.24
N ASN A 628 -25.78 29.33 1.94
CA ASN A 628 -26.87 30.11 1.37
C ASN A 628 -27.22 29.65 -0.05
N GLU A 629 -26.21 29.50 -0.90
CA GLU A 629 -26.36 29.01 -2.27
C GLU A 629 -26.97 27.61 -2.27
N VAL A 630 -26.48 26.72 -1.40
CA VAL A 630 -27.01 25.36 -1.29
C VAL A 630 -28.46 25.36 -0.78
N ALA A 631 -28.79 26.15 0.25
CA ALA A 631 -30.15 26.21 0.78
C ALA A 631 -31.17 26.70 -0.26
N GLN A 632 -30.75 27.61 -1.17
CA GLN A 632 -31.59 28.08 -2.27
C GLN A 632 -31.85 27.02 -3.34
N MET A 633 -30.97 26.02 -3.48
CA MET A 633 -31.17 24.88 -4.39
C MET A 633 -32.19 23.87 -3.85
N VAL A 634 -32.50 23.90 -2.54
CA VAL A 634 -33.42 22.94 -1.92
C VAL A 634 -34.85 23.41 -2.07
N GLU A 635 -35.62 22.69 -2.90
CA GLU A 635 -37.05 22.94 -3.08
C GLU A 635 -37.86 22.45 -1.87
N VAL A 636 -37.55 21.25 -1.37
CA VAL A 636 -38.25 20.59 -0.26
C VAL A 636 -37.28 20.30 0.88
N ILE A 637 -37.55 20.87 2.06
CA ILE A 637 -36.76 20.59 3.26
C ILE A 637 -37.26 19.28 3.88
N GLU A 638 -36.37 18.29 3.94
CA GLU A 638 -36.66 16.96 4.45
C GLU A 638 -36.56 16.90 5.99
N PRO A 639 -37.19 15.89 6.63
CA PRO A 639 -37.01 15.63 8.06
C PRO A 639 -35.53 15.48 8.48
N SER A 640 -34.71 14.89 7.60
CA SER A 640 -33.27 14.72 7.76
C SER A 640 -32.52 16.06 7.91
N HIS A 641 -32.88 17.06 7.10
CA HIS A 641 -32.34 18.42 7.17
C HIS A 641 -32.70 19.07 8.51
N PHE A 642 -33.97 18.99 8.91
CA PHE A 642 -34.41 19.54 10.20
C PHE A 642 -33.71 18.88 11.39
N ALA A 643 -33.48 17.57 11.34
CA ALA A 643 -32.77 16.85 12.40
C ALA A 643 -31.30 17.31 12.54
N ARG A 644 -30.63 17.64 11.43
CA ARG A 644 -29.27 18.22 11.41
C ARG A 644 -29.26 19.69 11.85
N ILE A 645 -30.27 20.46 11.49
CA ILE A 645 -30.44 21.85 11.92
C ILE A 645 -30.71 21.94 13.43
N GLU A 646 -31.55 21.04 13.98
CA GLU A 646 -31.80 20.98 15.43
C GLU A 646 -30.51 20.66 16.20
N ARG A 647 -29.63 19.85 15.61
CA ARG A 647 -28.29 19.61 16.16
C ARG A 647 -27.44 20.89 16.15
N LEU A 648 -27.41 21.66 15.04
CA LEU A 648 -26.73 22.95 15.00
C LEU A 648 -27.30 23.92 16.06
N LYS A 649 -28.62 24.00 16.20
CA LYS A 649 -29.29 24.83 17.22
C LYS A 649 -28.85 24.50 18.64
N ARG A 650 -28.67 23.21 18.95
CA ARG A 650 -28.27 22.76 20.29
C ARG A 650 -26.81 23.05 20.61
N PHE A 651 -25.90 22.84 19.66
CA PHE A 651 -24.46 22.89 19.91
C PHE A 651 -23.79 24.18 19.44
N TYR A 652 -24.37 24.88 18.47
CA TYR A 652 -23.87 26.11 17.85
C TYR A 652 -25.03 27.10 17.59
N PRO A 653 -25.66 27.65 18.65
CA PRO A 653 -26.87 28.47 18.52
C PRO A 653 -26.69 29.75 17.69
N GLU A 654 -25.49 30.34 17.69
CA GLU A 654 -25.17 31.52 16.86
C GLU A 654 -25.16 31.20 15.36
N GLU A 655 -24.57 30.06 15.00
CA GLU A 655 -24.56 29.54 13.63
C GLU A 655 -25.97 29.16 13.18
N TYR A 656 -26.77 28.55 14.07
CA TYR A 656 -28.18 28.29 13.81
C TYR A 656 -28.98 29.57 13.54
N GLN A 657 -28.76 30.61 14.34
CA GLN A 657 -29.46 31.88 14.17
C GLN A 657 -29.14 32.50 12.81
N THR A 658 -27.87 32.45 12.39
CA THR A 658 -27.43 32.87 11.06
C THR A 658 -28.10 32.04 9.96
N LEU A 659 -28.21 30.72 10.13
CA LEU A 659 -28.84 29.83 9.17
C LEU A 659 -30.32 30.15 8.93
N ILE A 660 -31.10 30.41 9.98
CA ILE A 660 -32.53 30.74 9.84
C ILE A 660 -32.78 32.19 9.41
N GLU A 661 -31.77 33.05 9.42
CA GLU A 661 -31.82 34.37 8.82
C GLU A 661 -31.66 34.32 7.31
N ILE A 662 -30.90 33.34 6.81
CA ILE A 662 -30.76 33.04 5.38
C ILE A 662 -32.08 32.57 4.77
N ASP A 663 -32.73 31.56 5.38
CA ASP A 663 -34.02 31.04 4.92
C ASP A 663 -34.91 30.62 6.09
N LYS A 664 -36.09 31.24 6.20
CA LYS A 664 -37.06 30.97 7.28
C LYS A 664 -37.71 29.59 7.16
N ARG A 665 -37.65 28.92 6.00
CA ARG A 665 -38.10 27.52 5.82
C ARG A 665 -37.28 26.55 6.67
N LEU A 666 -36.07 26.94 7.10
CA LEU A 666 -35.13 26.11 7.85
C LEU A 666 -35.42 26.07 9.37
N ILE A 667 -36.49 26.69 9.85
CA ILE A 667 -36.87 26.64 11.26
C ILE A 667 -37.48 25.26 11.56
N PRO A 668 -36.84 24.40 12.39
CA PRO A 668 -37.41 23.10 12.73
C PRO A 668 -38.68 23.26 13.56
N ALA A 669 -39.64 22.36 13.37
CA ALA A 669 -40.85 22.31 14.18
C ALA A 669 -40.51 21.98 15.66
N GLU A 670 -41.35 22.44 16.58
CA GLU A 670 -41.21 22.10 17.99
C GLU A 670 -41.29 20.57 18.18
N GLY A 671 -40.33 19.99 18.91
CA GLY A 671 -40.23 18.55 19.11
C GLY A 671 -39.44 17.78 18.04
N THR A 672 -38.83 18.46 17.07
CA THR A 672 -37.88 17.83 16.12
C THR A 672 -36.74 17.16 16.90
N GLU A 673 -36.46 15.89 16.61
CA GLU A 673 -35.32 15.17 17.19
C GLU A 673 -34.02 15.45 16.41
N MET A 674 -32.89 15.49 17.12
CA MET A 674 -31.58 15.55 16.46
C MET A 674 -31.28 14.25 15.72
N ASN A 675 -30.54 14.34 14.61
CA ASN A 675 -30.07 13.14 13.90
C ASN A 675 -29.17 12.29 14.81
N LYS A 676 -29.34 10.96 14.74
CA LYS A 676 -28.67 10.00 15.64
C LYS A 676 -27.45 9.32 15.01
N TYR A 677 -27.23 9.48 13.70
CA TYR A 677 -26.20 8.75 12.96
C TYR A 677 -25.23 9.69 12.24
N ARG A 678 -23.98 9.25 12.06
CA ARG A 678 -22.89 10.00 11.42
C ARG A 678 -21.88 9.11 10.71
#